data_AF-D0YXA8-F1
#
_entry.id   AF-D0YXA8-F1
#
_cell.length_a   1.000
_cell.length_b   1.000
_cell.length_c   1.000
_cell.angle_alpha   90.00
_cell.angle_beta   90.00
_cell.angle_gamma   90.00
#
_symmetry.space_group_name_H-M   'P 1'
#
loop_
_entity.id
_entity.type
_entity.pdbx_description
1 polymer ?
#
loop_
_entity_poly.entity_id
_entity_poly.type
_entity_poly.pdbx_seq_one_letter_code
_entity_poly.pdbx_strand_id
1 'polypeptide(L)'
;MLNKELEASLNGAFARAREKRHEFMTVEHLLLALIDNAAAQEALLACRADLDQLRKELHSFIDQTTPLIPEDDTGRETQPTLSFQRVLQRAVFHVQSSGRNEVTGANVLVAIFSEQESHAAYLLKKSDITRLDVVNFISHGTVKDSVNDNSPSESANQDETRIEQSSEDKLENFATNLNNLAKAGGIDPLIGRDQELERTIQVLCRRRKNNPLLVGEAGVGKTAIAEGLAWRIVEGQVPDVIKDCVIYSLDIGSLLAGTKYRGDFEKRFKGILKQLEKEDHAIMFIDEIHTIIGAGAASGGQVDAANLIKPLLSSGKLRCMGSTTYQEYSNIFEKERALSRRFQKIDVVEPSIDDTTKILMGLKPKYEAHHEVRFTNKAIRAAVELSAKYINERHLPDKAIDVIDEAGARCRLAPASRRKKTINVSDIEAMIAKMARIPEKSVSSSDRDVLQSLDSKLKMLVFGQDDAIDVLTEAIKLSRAGLGADNKPVGSFLFAGPTGVGKTEVTVQLARTLGIDLLRFDMSEYMERHTVSRLIGAPPGYVGYDQGGLLTDAVIKNPHSVVLLDEIEKAHPDVFNLLLQVMDNGTLTDNNGRKADFRNVILVMTTNAGVTETTRKSIGLIQQDHSHDAMAEIKRVFTPEFRNRLDGIIWFNHLEKEVISQVVDKFIVELQAQLDARGVSMEVTDRAREWMADKGYDKAMGARPMARVIQDSLKKPLANELLFGELVNGGSVRVDLINDQLDFQFSSEMEAAH
;
A
#
# COMPACT_ATOMS: atom_id res chain seq x y z
N MET A 1 3.66 -10.87 -19.52
CA MET A 1 3.91 -12.28 -19.89
C MET A 1 5.11 -12.33 -20.83
N LEU A 2 5.84 -13.45 -20.92
CA LEU A 2 6.89 -13.59 -21.93
C LEU A 2 6.21 -13.71 -23.31
N ASN A 3 6.78 -13.07 -24.33
CA ASN A 3 6.30 -13.24 -25.69
C ASN A 3 6.61 -14.67 -26.18
N LYS A 4 5.74 -15.24 -27.04
CA LYS A 4 5.86 -16.61 -27.57
C LYS A 4 7.21 -16.91 -28.25
N GLU A 5 7.79 -15.94 -28.93
CA GLU A 5 9.12 -16.07 -29.57
C GLU A 5 10.23 -16.19 -28.53
N LEU A 6 10.14 -15.42 -27.43
CA LEU A 6 11.10 -15.51 -26.34
C LEU A 6 10.97 -16.84 -25.59
N GLU A 7 9.75 -17.31 -25.36
CA GLU A 7 9.51 -18.65 -24.77
C GLU A 7 10.11 -19.76 -25.66
N ALA A 8 9.95 -19.66 -26.98
CA ALA A 8 10.55 -20.60 -27.92
C ALA A 8 12.09 -20.56 -27.87
N SER A 9 12.70 -19.37 -27.84
CA SER A 9 14.16 -19.21 -27.69
C SER A 9 14.68 -19.80 -26.38
N LEU A 10 13.98 -19.59 -25.27
CA LEU A 10 14.35 -20.14 -23.95
C LEU A 10 14.23 -21.67 -23.93
N ASN A 11 13.12 -22.23 -24.40
CA ASN A 11 12.93 -23.67 -24.48
C ASN A 11 13.99 -24.33 -25.39
N GLY A 12 14.34 -23.69 -26.50
CA GLY A 12 15.44 -24.11 -27.37
C GLY A 12 16.80 -24.09 -26.67
N ALA A 13 17.07 -23.07 -25.84
CA ALA A 13 18.28 -23.01 -25.03
C ALA A 13 18.37 -24.20 -24.06
N PHE A 14 17.28 -24.46 -23.32
CA PHE A 14 17.19 -25.60 -22.40
C PHE A 14 17.35 -26.95 -23.10
N ALA A 15 16.78 -27.12 -24.30
CA ALA A 15 16.97 -28.34 -25.08
C ALA A 15 18.44 -28.54 -25.48
N ARG A 16 19.11 -27.50 -26.00
CA ARG A 16 20.54 -27.56 -26.39
C ARG A 16 21.45 -27.84 -25.19
N ALA A 17 21.19 -27.21 -24.04
CA ALA A 17 21.97 -27.44 -22.82
C ALA A 17 21.80 -28.87 -22.28
N ARG A 18 20.57 -29.42 -22.35
CA ARG A 18 20.29 -30.82 -21.99
C ARG A 18 20.96 -31.80 -22.94
N GLU A 19 20.92 -31.54 -24.25
CA GLU A 19 21.59 -32.36 -25.28
C GLU A 19 23.11 -32.41 -25.05
N LYS A 20 23.72 -31.25 -24.73
CA LYS A 20 25.14 -31.17 -24.37
C LYS A 20 25.45 -31.60 -22.92
N ARG A 21 24.46 -32.06 -22.15
CA ARG A 21 24.57 -32.45 -20.74
C ARG A 21 25.19 -31.37 -19.83
N HIS A 22 24.96 -30.10 -20.10
CA HIS A 22 25.39 -29.03 -19.21
C HIS A 22 24.59 -29.10 -17.90
N GLU A 23 25.30 -29.05 -16.76
CA GLU A 23 24.66 -29.08 -15.44
C GLU A 23 23.89 -27.79 -15.17
N PHE A 24 24.40 -26.64 -15.64
CA PHE A 24 23.84 -25.33 -15.37
C PHE A 24 23.48 -24.55 -16.64
N MET A 25 22.33 -23.89 -16.61
CA MET A 25 21.91 -22.88 -17.58
C MET A 25 22.35 -21.49 -17.08
N THR A 26 23.34 -20.91 -17.77
CA THR A 26 23.98 -19.63 -17.40
C THR A 26 23.49 -18.46 -18.25
N VAL A 27 23.93 -17.23 -17.94
CA VAL A 27 23.58 -16.01 -18.70
C VAL A 27 24.19 -16.06 -20.11
N GLU A 28 25.30 -16.78 -20.30
CA GLU A 28 25.95 -16.97 -21.59
C GLU A 28 25.11 -17.85 -22.52
N HIS A 29 24.47 -18.89 -21.98
CA HIS A 29 23.49 -19.69 -22.72
C HIS A 29 22.29 -18.86 -23.14
N LEU A 30 21.85 -17.95 -22.27
CA LEU A 30 20.77 -17.01 -22.55
C LEU A 30 21.15 -16.05 -23.68
N LEU A 31 22.33 -15.44 -23.62
CA LEU A 31 22.81 -14.55 -24.68
C LEU A 31 22.96 -15.30 -26.01
N LEU A 32 23.48 -16.53 -25.98
CA LEU A 32 23.62 -17.37 -27.16
C LEU A 32 22.25 -17.67 -27.81
N ALA A 33 21.21 -17.92 -27.01
CA ALA A 33 19.85 -18.11 -27.51
C ALA A 33 19.23 -16.82 -28.06
N LEU A 34 19.58 -15.66 -27.50
CA LEU A 34 19.12 -14.36 -27.97
C LEU A 34 19.75 -13.94 -29.30
N ILE A 35 20.94 -14.44 -29.66
CA ILE A 35 21.52 -14.20 -30.99
C ILE A 35 20.59 -14.71 -32.11
N ASP A 36 19.85 -15.79 -31.84
CA ASP A 36 18.90 -16.41 -32.77
C ASP A 36 17.47 -15.84 -32.64
N ASN A 37 17.21 -14.93 -31.69
CA ASN A 37 15.89 -14.34 -31.47
C ASN A 37 15.73 -13.06 -32.29
N ALA A 38 14.70 -12.98 -33.14
CA ALA A 38 14.51 -11.88 -34.09
C ALA A 38 14.64 -10.47 -33.46
N ALA A 39 13.92 -10.21 -32.36
CA ALA A 39 13.94 -8.90 -31.71
C ALA A 39 15.30 -8.54 -31.07
N ALA A 40 16.01 -9.53 -30.51
CA ALA A 40 17.35 -9.30 -29.95
C ALA A 40 18.42 -9.20 -31.05
N GLN A 41 18.28 -9.99 -32.11
CA GLN A 41 19.17 -9.99 -33.27
C GLN A 41 19.11 -8.64 -34.00
N GLU A 42 17.92 -8.10 -34.24
CA GLU A 42 17.74 -6.76 -34.81
C GLU A 42 18.45 -5.69 -33.97
N ALA A 43 18.31 -5.76 -32.64
CA ALA A 43 18.97 -4.82 -31.73
C ALA A 43 20.50 -4.93 -31.75
N LEU A 44 21.03 -6.15 -31.80
CA LEU A 44 22.47 -6.40 -31.89
C LEU A 44 23.05 -5.94 -33.23
N LEU A 45 22.36 -6.23 -34.35
CA LEU A 45 22.76 -5.79 -35.68
C LEU A 45 22.70 -4.27 -35.82
N ALA A 46 21.68 -3.62 -35.25
CA ALA A 46 21.59 -2.17 -35.20
C ALA A 46 22.74 -1.53 -34.41
N CYS A 47 23.32 -2.26 -33.46
CA CYS A 47 24.53 -1.86 -32.72
C CYS A 47 25.84 -2.26 -33.41
N ARG A 48 25.80 -2.74 -34.67
CA ARG A 48 26.95 -3.24 -35.45
C ARG A 48 27.70 -4.41 -34.79
N ALA A 49 26.99 -5.26 -34.05
CA ALA A 49 27.56 -6.46 -33.45
C ALA A 49 27.96 -7.49 -34.52
N ASP A 50 29.17 -8.04 -34.45
CA ASP A 50 29.54 -9.25 -35.19
C ASP A 50 28.97 -10.48 -34.47
N LEU A 51 27.80 -10.93 -34.94
CA LEU A 51 27.09 -12.06 -34.34
C LEU A 51 27.85 -13.39 -34.48
N ASP A 52 28.64 -13.57 -35.54
CA ASP A 52 29.39 -14.79 -35.77
C ASP A 52 30.59 -14.89 -34.84
N GLN A 53 31.28 -13.77 -34.60
CA GLN A 53 32.32 -13.70 -33.58
C GLN A 53 31.75 -13.91 -32.18
N LEU A 54 30.66 -13.23 -31.83
CA LEU A 54 30.02 -13.34 -30.52
C LEU A 54 29.55 -14.79 -30.24
N ARG A 55 28.97 -15.45 -31.24
CA ARG A 55 28.54 -16.85 -31.16
C ARG A 55 29.73 -17.80 -30.92
N LYS A 56 30.86 -17.60 -31.62
CA LYS A 56 32.08 -18.41 -31.42
C LYS A 56 32.68 -18.23 -30.02
N GLU A 57 32.78 -16.99 -29.56
CA GLU A 57 33.32 -16.68 -28.22
C GLU A 57 32.43 -17.24 -27.10
N LEU A 58 31.10 -17.13 -27.24
CA LEU A 58 30.14 -17.72 -26.28
C LEU A 58 30.21 -19.25 -26.27
N HIS A 59 30.25 -19.91 -27.43
CA HIS A 59 30.39 -21.36 -27.49
C HIS A 59 31.68 -21.84 -26.83
N SER A 60 32.81 -21.20 -27.17
CA SER A 60 34.11 -21.56 -26.58
C SER A 60 34.11 -21.39 -25.06
N PHE A 61 33.48 -20.33 -24.55
CA PHE A 61 33.41 -20.10 -23.10
C PHE A 61 32.50 -21.13 -22.41
N ILE A 62 31.30 -21.37 -22.96
CA ILE A 62 30.35 -22.33 -22.40
C ILE A 62 30.96 -23.73 -22.33
N ASP A 63 31.57 -24.20 -23.43
CA ASP A 63 32.14 -25.55 -23.52
C ASP A 63 33.37 -25.72 -22.59
N GLN A 64 34.07 -24.64 -22.23
CA GLN A 64 35.23 -24.68 -21.32
C GLN A 64 34.88 -24.55 -19.84
N THR A 65 33.79 -23.86 -19.51
CA THR A 65 33.50 -23.44 -18.12
C THR A 65 32.27 -24.10 -17.51
N THR A 66 31.39 -24.66 -18.33
CA THR A 66 30.15 -25.27 -17.84
C THR A 66 30.40 -26.74 -17.47
N PRO A 67 30.18 -27.15 -16.21
CA PRO A 67 30.33 -28.55 -15.83
C PRO A 67 29.29 -29.42 -16.53
N LEU A 68 29.71 -30.64 -16.87
CA LEU A 68 28.88 -31.65 -17.52
C LEU A 68 28.30 -32.61 -16.48
N ILE A 69 27.04 -33.00 -16.68
CA ILE A 69 26.39 -34.04 -15.89
C ILE A 69 27.06 -35.39 -16.24
N PRO A 70 27.67 -36.11 -15.27
CA PRO A 70 28.37 -37.37 -15.50
C PRO A 70 27.51 -38.40 -16.20
N GLU A 71 28.11 -39.24 -17.07
CA GLU A 71 27.33 -40.13 -17.94
C GLU A 71 26.37 -41.06 -17.19
N ASP A 72 26.78 -41.45 -15.99
CA ASP A 72 26.14 -42.41 -15.09
C ASP A 72 24.92 -41.83 -14.32
N ASP A 73 24.81 -40.50 -14.25
CA ASP A 73 23.76 -39.80 -13.50
C ASP A 73 22.63 -39.39 -14.45
N THR A 74 21.64 -40.27 -14.60
CA THR A 74 20.45 -40.07 -15.46
C THR A 74 19.29 -39.34 -14.77
N GLY A 75 19.39 -39.11 -13.45
CA GLY A 75 18.34 -38.45 -12.66
C GLY A 75 18.54 -36.94 -12.51
N ARG A 76 19.74 -36.42 -12.79
CA ARG A 76 20.09 -35.01 -12.65
C ARG A 76 19.70 -34.23 -13.90
N GLU A 77 18.86 -33.20 -13.73
CA GLU A 77 18.47 -32.29 -14.81
C GLU A 77 19.29 -31.02 -14.84
N THR A 78 19.44 -30.40 -16.02
CA THR A 78 20.03 -29.06 -16.17
C THR A 78 19.23 -28.02 -15.39
N GLN A 79 19.88 -27.26 -14.51
CA GLN A 79 19.24 -26.25 -13.67
C GLN A 79 19.65 -24.82 -14.03
N PRO A 80 18.75 -23.83 -13.98
CA PRO A 80 19.11 -22.43 -14.15
C PRO A 80 19.93 -21.89 -12.97
N THR A 81 20.96 -21.11 -13.29
CA THR A 81 21.72 -20.35 -12.30
C THR A 81 20.89 -19.19 -11.70
N LEU A 82 21.26 -18.73 -10.51
CA LEU A 82 20.63 -17.55 -9.89
C LEU A 82 20.76 -16.30 -10.78
N SER A 83 21.92 -16.11 -11.43
CA SER A 83 22.13 -14.98 -12.35
C SER A 83 21.19 -15.05 -13.57
N PHE A 84 20.98 -16.24 -14.13
CA PHE A 84 20.00 -16.45 -15.20
C PHE A 84 18.58 -16.06 -14.76
N GLN A 85 18.15 -16.52 -13.57
CA GLN A 85 16.83 -16.19 -13.03
C GLN A 85 16.67 -14.68 -12.77
N ARG A 86 17.70 -14.03 -12.21
CA ARG A 86 17.69 -12.57 -11.96
C ARG A 86 17.56 -11.77 -13.25
N VAL A 87 18.24 -12.16 -14.33
CA VAL A 87 18.13 -11.48 -15.64
C VAL A 87 16.70 -11.54 -16.16
N LEU A 88 16.05 -12.71 -16.13
CA LEU A 88 14.67 -12.85 -16.57
C LEU A 88 13.69 -12.06 -15.68
N GLN A 89 13.85 -12.14 -14.36
CA GLN A 89 13.03 -11.36 -13.42
C GLN A 89 13.18 -9.85 -13.66
N ARG A 90 14.41 -9.36 -13.85
CA ARG A 90 14.69 -7.95 -14.15
C ARG A 90 14.05 -7.51 -15.47
N ALA A 91 14.11 -8.35 -16.51
CA ALA A 91 13.44 -8.06 -17.78
C ALA A 91 11.92 -7.94 -17.61
N VAL A 92 11.30 -8.83 -16.81
CA VAL A 92 9.88 -8.77 -16.48
C VAL A 92 9.53 -7.49 -15.71
N PHE A 93 10.30 -7.15 -14.67
CA PHE A 93 10.06 -5.93 -13.88
C PHE A 93 10.23 -4.66 -14.71
N HIS A 94 11.23 -4.60 -15.60
CA HIS A 94 11.45 -3.46 -16.49
C HIS A 94 10.26 -3.22 -17.43
N VAL A 95 9.69 -4.30 -17.97
CA VAL A 95 8.51 -4.26 -18.84
C VAL A 95 7.25 -3.85 -18.06
N GLN A 96 7.06 -4.37 -16.84
CA GLN A 96 5.99 -3.95 -15.95
C GLN A 96 6.10 -2.47 -15.54
N SER A 97 7.31 -1.97 -15.26
CA SER A 97 7.52 -0.56 -14.91
C SER A 97 7.34 0.40 -16.09
N SER A 98 7.40 -0.10 -17.32
CA SER A 98 7.22 0.70 -18.55
C SER A 98 5.82 0.57 -19.15
N GLY A 99 4.88 -0.07 -18.43
CA GLY A 99 3.47 -0.20 -18.84
C GLY A 99 3.23 -1.13 -20.02
N ARG A 100 4.24 -1.92 -20.43
CA ARG A 100 4.11 -2.89 -21.53
C ARG A 100 3.72 -4.26 -20.97
N ASN A 101 2.89 -5.00 -21.70
CA ASN A 101 2.34 -6.29 -21.24
C ASN A 101 3.20 -7.52 -21.64
N GLU A 102 4.13 -7.35 -22.58
CA GLU A 102 4.93 -8.44 -23.15
C GLU A 102 6.44 -8.20 -23.03
N VAL A 103 7.15 -9.23 -22.56
CA VAL A 103 8.63 -9.25 -22.49
C VAL A 103 9.18 -9.89 -23.77
N THR A 104 9.90 -9.10 -24.55
CA THR A 104 10.59 -9.54 -25.78
C THR A 104 12.07 -9.87 -25.53
N GLY A 105 12.72 -10.55 -26.48
CA GLY A 105 14.15 -10.87 -26.39
C GLY A 105 15.06 -9.64 -26.23
N ALA A 106 14.71 -8.51 -26.84
CA ALA A 106 15.45 -7.26 -26.68
C ALA A 106 15.42 -6.75 -25.21
N ASN A 107 14.30 -6.94 -24.49
CA ASN A 107 14.21 -6.59 -23.07
C ASN A 107 15.13 -7.45 -22.20
N VAL A 108 15.23 -8.75 -22.54
CA VAL A 108 16.16 -9.66 -21.87
C VAL A 108 17.62 -9.28 -22.15
N LEU A 109 17.93 -8.89 -23.39
CA LEU A 109 19.25 -8.40 -23.78
C LEU A 109 19.67 -7.17 -22.95
N VAL A 110 18.75 -6.23 -22.70
CA VAL A 110 19.00 -5.07 -21.82
C VAL A 110 19.27 -5.50 -20.37
N ALA A 111 18.55 -6.51 -19.88
CA ALA A 111 18.70 -7.01 -18.51
C ALA A 111 20.03 -7.75 -18.29
N ILE A 112 20.63 -8.35 -19.33
CA ILE A 112 21.96 -8.99 -19.25
C ILE A 112 23.04 -7.98 -18.81
N PHE A 113 22.97 -6.73 -19.28
CA PHE A 113 23.92 -5.68 -18.88
C PHE A 113 23.88 -5.35 -17.38
N SER A 114 22.81 -5.72 -16.67
CA SER A 114 22.70 -5.55 -15.22
C SER A 114 23.45 -6.63 -14.42
N GLU A 115 23.91 -7.70 -15.07
CA GLU A 115 24.83 -8.69 -14.50
C GLU A 115 26.27 -8.37 -14.92
N GLN A 116 26.86 -7.33 -14.31
CA GLN A 116 28.19 -6.84 -14.71
C GLN A 116 29.33 -7.85 -14.54
N GLU A 117 29.13 -8.84 -13.66
CA GLU A 117 30.08 -9.92 -13.38
C GLU A 117 29.93 -11.11 -14.36
N SER A 118 28.95 -11.08 -15.27
CA SER A 118 28.75 -12.15 -16.27
C SER A 118 29.71 -12.02 -17.45
N HIS A 119 30.13 -13.16 -18.01
CA HIS A 119 30.96 -13.16 -19.22
C HIS A 119 30.14 -12.69 -20.43
N ALA A 120 28.83 -12.94 -20.43
CA ALA A 120 27.91 -12.38 -21.41
C ALA A 120 27.97 -10.84 -21.49
N ALA A 121 27.92 -10.15 -20.34
CA ALA A 121 28.04 -8.68 -20.31
C ALA A 121 29.45 -8.20 -20.69
N TYR A 122 30.49 -8.96 -20.37
CA TYR A 122 31.86 -8.67 -20.80
C TYR A 122 32.00 -8.74 -22.32
N LEU A 123 31.50 -9.80 -22.96
CA LEU A 123 31.57 -9.98 -24.41
C LEU A 123 30.80 -8.89 -25.16
N LEU A 124 29.60 -8.52 -24.68
CA LEU A 124 28.84 -7.41 -25.26
C LEU A 124 29.62 -6.08 -25.21
N LYS A 125 30.29 -5.78 -24.09
CA LYS A 125 31.15 -4.59 -23.96
C LYS A 125 32.38 -4.66 -24.87
N LYS A 126 32.99 -5.84 -25.01
CA LYS A 126 34.14 -6.07 -25.90
C LYS A 126 33.77 -5.84 -27.36
N SER A 127 32.53 -6.11 -27.75
CA SER A 127 31.97 -5.80 -29.07
C SER A 127 31.47 -4.35 -29.22
N ASP A 128 31.85 -3.44 -28.31
CA ASP A 128 31.45 -2.02 -28.27
C ASP A 128 29.92 -1.78 -28.19
N ILE A 129 29.18 -2.78 -27.69
CA ILE A 129 27.74 -2.69 -27.48
C ILE A 129 27.50 -2.21 -26.06
N THR A 130 26.93 -1.02 -25.91
CA THR A 130 26.55 -0.51 -24.59
C THR A 130 25.08 -0.76 -24.32
N ARG A 131 24.71 -0.84 -23.04
CA ARG A 131 23.31 -0.91 -22.60
C ARG A 131 22.47 0.24 -23.19
N LEU A 132 23.06 1.43 -23.31
CA LEU A 132 22.38 2.62 -23.85
C LEU A 132 22.04 2.45 -25.33
N ASP A 133 22.90 1.80 -26.12
CA ASP A 133 22.67 1.59 -27.55
C ASP A 133 21.46 0.66 -27.78
N VAL A 134 21.39 -0.44 -27.02
CA VAL A 134 20.27 -1.39 -27.09
C VAL A 134 18.97 -0.75 -26.59
N VAL A 135 19.01 0.04 -25.52
CA VAL A 135 17.83 0.76 -24.99
C VAL A 135 17.35 1.83 -25.98
N ASN A 136 18.26 2.56 -26.64
CA ASN A 136 17.91 3.53 -27.67
C ASN A 136 17.23 2.85 -28.86
N PHE A 137 17.72 1.68 -29.29
CA PHE A 137 17.09 0.90 -30.35
C PHE A 137 15.66 0.48 -29.98
N ILE A 138 15.45 -0.08 -28.78
CA ILE A 138 14.12 -0.50 -28.29
C ILE A 138 13.14 0.67 -28.18
N SER A 139 13.65 1.88 -27.91
CA SER A 139 12.83 3.07 -27.68
C SER A 139 12.53 3.86 -28.95
N HIS A 140 13.41 3.85 -29.95
CA HIS A 140 13.33 4.77 -31.10
C HIS A 140 13.53 4.12 -32.48
N GLY A 141 13.92 2.85 -32.59
CA GLY A 141 14.03 2.14 -33.88
C GLY A 141 15.03 2.71 -34.89
N THR A 142 15.85 3.70 -34.52
CA THR A 142 16.75 4.42 -35.46
C THR A 142 18.23 4.16 -35.21
N VAL A 143 18.94 3.97 -36.32
CA VAL A 143 20.37 3.71 -36.49
C VAL A 143 21.27 4.79 -35.88
N LYS A 144 22.40 4.37 -35.30
CA LYS A 144 23.48 5.23 -34.79
C LYS A 144 24.27 5.83 -35.96
N ASP A 145 23.75 6.89 -36.58
CA ASP A 145 24.51 7.79 -37.45
C ASP A 145 24.34 9.23 -36.97
N SER A 146 25.31 9.72 -36.19
CA SER A 146 25.73 11.12 -36.19
C SER A 146 26.88 11.36 -35.19
N VAL A 147 28.10 10.93 -35.51
CA VAL A 147 29.32 11.66 -35.11
C VAL A 147 30.39 11.42 -36.17
N ASN A 148 30.97 12.51 -36.68
CA ASN A 148 32.06 12.62 -37.67
C ASN A 148 31.65 12.58 -39.15
N ASP A 149 31.30 13.74 -39.69
CA ASP A 149 32.24 14.35 -40.64
C ASP A 149 32.14 15.89 -40.63
N ASN A 150 33.29 16.52 -40.50
CA ASN A 150 33.48 17.97 -40.50
C ASN A 150 34.06 18.32 -41.87
N SER A 151 33.22 18.77 -42.80
CA SER A 151 33.67 19.55 -43.96
C SER A 151 32.51 20.38 -44.52
N PRO A 152 32.72 21.70 -44.75
CA PRO A 152 31.71 22.53 -45.37
C PRO A 152 31.88 22.47 -46.88
N SER A 153 30.86 21.99 -47.59
CA SER A 153 30.70 22.26 -49.02
C SER A 153 29.32 22.83 -49.29
N GLU A 154 29.33 24.08 -49.76
CA GLU A 154 28.20 24.79 -50.31
C GLU A 154 27.66 24.04 -51.52
N SER A 155 26.35 23.80 -51.57
CA SER A 155 25.59 23.60 -52.81
C SER A 155 24.12 23.85 -52.52
N ALA A 156 23.62 24.96 -53.04
CA ALA A 156 22.25 25.41 -52.94
C ALA A 156 21.31 24.63 -53.89
N ASN A 157 20.03 24.67 -53.51
CA ASN A 157 18.84 24.52 -54.35
C ASN A 157 18.51 23.13 -54.92
N GLN A 158 17.66 22.41 -54.19
CA GLN A 158 16.44 21.76 -54.68
C GLN A 158 15.85 20.91 -53.55
N ASP A 159 14.85 21.43 -52.82
CA ASP A 159 13.77 20.65 -52.18
C ASP A 159 12.92 21.54 -51.27
N GLU A 160 12.20 22.51 -51.85
CA GLU A 160 11.18 23.29 -51.11
C GLU A 160 9.81 22.57 -51.03
N THR A 161 9.68 21.34 -51.53
CA THR A 161 8.37 20.64 -51.61
C THR A 161 8.23 19.43 -50.67
N ARG A 162 9.19 19.16 -49.77
CA ARG A 162 9.15 18.00 -48.85
C ARG A 162 9.17 18.34 -47.35
N ILE A 163 9.24 19.62 -46.99
CA ILE A 163 9.46 20.02 -45.58
C ILE A 163 8.15 20.10 -44.78
N GLU A 164 6.99 20.31 -45.43
CA GLU A 164 5.73 20.52 -44.69
C GLU A 164 5.20 19.25 -44.00
N GLN A 165 5.36 18.06 -44.60
CA GLN A 165 4.85 16.80 -44.04
C GLN A 165 5.65 16.26 -42.84
N SER A 166 6.92 16.64 -42.66
CA SER A 166 7.76 16.14 -41.55
C SER A 166 7.56 16.88 -40.21
N SER A 167 6.72 17.92 -40.21
CA SER A 167 6.53 18.81 -39.06
C SER A 167 5.26 18.53 -38.26
N GLU A 168 4.17 18.09 -38.90
CA GLU A 168 2.92 17.69 -38.24
C GLU A 168 3.13 16.46 -37.33
N ASP A 169 3.93 15.48 -37.75
CA ASP A 169 4.26 14.27 -36.98
C ASP A 169 4.89 14.54 -35.59
N LYS A 170 5.42 15.75 -35.33
CA LYS A 170 6.08 16.06 -34.05
C LYS A 170 5.14 16.42 -32.92
N LEU A 171 3.95 16.97 -33.21
CA LEU A 171 3.00 17.35 -32.16
C LEU A 171 2.26 16.13 -31.60
N GLU A 172 1.83 15.23 -32.49
CA GLU A 172 1.09 14.01 -32.12
C GLU A 172 1.89 13.07 -31.23
N ASN A 173 3.23 13.12 -31.32
CA ASN A 173 4.13 12.33 -30.47
C ASN A 173 4.17 12.78 -28.99
N PHE A 174 3.78 14.02 -28.68
CA PHE A 174 3.89 14.59 -27.33
C PHE A 174 2.59 15.18 -26.79
N ALA A 175 1.59 15.37 -27.65
CA ALA A 175 0.30 15.91 -27.29
C ALA A 175 -0.83 15.10 -27.93
N THR A 176 -1.84 14.77 -27.13
CA THR A 176 -3.04 14.07 -27.59
C THR A 176 -4.14 15.07 -27.92
N ASN A 177 -4.70 14.99 -29.13
CA ASN A 177 -5.85 15.81 -29.51
C ASN A 177 -7.14 15.23 -28.91
N LEU A 178 -7.68 15.90 -27.88
CA LEU A 178 -8.88 15.44 -27.17
C LEU A 178 -10.14 15.52 -28.03
N ASN A 179 -10.22 16.45 -28.99
CA ASN A 179 -11.37 16.55 -29.90
C ASN A 179 -11.44 15.35 -30.83
N ASN A 180 -10.29 14.86 -31.32
CA ASN A 180 -10.23 13.65 -32.15
C ASN A 180 -10.59 12.41 -31.32
N LEU A 181 -10.13 12.35 -30.07
CA LEU A 181 -10.50 11.28 -29.13
C LEU A 181 -12.01 11.27 -28.84
N ALA A 182 -12.63 12.45 -28.68
CA ALA A 182 -14.08 12.59 -28.55
C ALA A 182 -14.83 12.08 -29.79
N LYS A 183 -14.40 12.46 -30.99
CA LYS A 183 -14.99 11.98 -32.26
C LYS A 183 -14.90 10.47 -32.42
N ALA A 184 -13.83 9.85 -31.91
CA ALA A 184 -13.64 8.40 -31.92
C ALA A 184 -14.48 7.67 -30.85
N GLY A 185 -15.22 8.39 -30.00
CA GLY A 185 -15.98 7.82 -28.90
C GLY A 185 -15.13 7.39 -27.70
N GLY A 186 -13.87 7.84 -27.63
CA GLY A 186 -12.94 7.52 -26.55
C GLY A 186 -13.17 8.31 -25.26
N ILE A 187 -13.95 9.40 -25.32
CA ILE A 187 -14.26 10.26 -24.16
C ILE A 187 -15.64 9.93 -23.60
N ASP A 188 -15.73 9.81 -22.28
CA ASP A 188 -16.99 9.63 -21.55
C ASP A 188 -17.79 10.94 -21.44
N PRO A 189 -19.13 10.87 -21.46
CA PRO A 189 -19.97 12.04 -21.25
C PRO A 189 -19.76 12.59 -19.83
N LEU A 190 -19.49 13.88 -19.73
CA LEU A 190 -19.33 14.57 -18.45
C LEU A 190 -20.70 14.77 -17.78
N ILE A 191 -20.89 14.18 -16.61
CA ILE A 191 -22.16 14.20 -15.86
C ILE A 191 -22.00 15.04 -14.58
N GLY A 192 -22.93 15.97 -14.34
CA GLY A 192 -23.03 16.70 -13.07
C GLY A 192 -21.97 17.78 -12.83
N ARG A 193 -21.26 18.22 -13.88
CA ARG A 193 -20.19 19.24 -13.82
C ARG A 193 -20.45 20.45 -14.72
N ASP A 194 -21.72 20.78 -14.93
CA ASP A 194 -22.15 21.84 -15.84
C ASP A 194 -21.62 23.22 -15.42
N GLN A 195 -21.63 23.51 -14.12
CA GLN A 195 -21.22 24.81 -13.58
C GLN A 195 -19.72 25.04 -13.75
N GLU A 196 -18.90 24.04 -13.46
CA GLU A 196 -17.44 24.10 -13.60
C GLU A 196 -17.06 24.21 -15.08
N LEU A 197 -17.74 23.49 -15.96
CA LEU A 197 -17.52 23.57 -17.40
C LEU A 197 -17.94 24.92 -17.98
N GLU A 198 -19.12 25.43 -17.61
CA GLU A 198 -19.57 26.76 -18.00
C GLU A 198 -18.59 27.83 -17.52
N ARG A 199 -18.11 27.71 -16.28
CA ARG A 199 -17.10 28.62 -15.74
C ARG A 199 -15.79 28.55 -16.52
N THR A 200 -15.38 27.35 -16.94
CA THR A 200 -14.18 27.14 -17.77
C THR A 200 -14.32 27.84 -19.12
N ILE A 201 -15.47 27.69 -19.79
CA ILE A 201 -15.80 28.38 -21.04
C ILE A 201 -15.79 29.89 -20.86
N GLN A 202 -16.45 30.40 -19.80
CA GLN A 202 -16.47 31.82 -19.46
C GLN A 202 -15.05 32.39 -19.31
N VAL A 203 -14.15 31.64 -18.66
CA VAL A 203 -12.75 32.06 -18.49
C VAL A 203 -12.01 32.08 -19.82
N LEU A 204 -12.11 31.03 -20.64
CA LEU A 204 -11.45 30.96 -21.95
C LEU A 204 -11.86 32.11 -22.89
N CYS A 205 -13.10 32.58 -22.79
CA CYS A 205 -13.62 33.70 -23.58
C CYS A 205 -13.17 35.10 -23.08
N ARG A 206 -12.43 35.22 -21.96
CA ARG A 206 -11.98 36.52 -21.45
C ARG A 206 -10.88 37.10 -22.33
N ARG A 207 -10.77 38.44 -22.35
CA ARG A 207 -9.65 39.15 -23.01
C ARG A 207 -8.33 39.10 -22.21
N ARG A 208 -8.42 39.00 -20.88
CA ARG A 208 -7.29 38.91 -19.94
C ARG A 208 -7.61 37.86 -18.88
N LYS A 209 -6.59 37.16 -18.39
CA LYS A 209 -6.75 36.01 -17.48
C LYS A 209 -7.67 34.94 -18.07
N ASN A 210 -7.38 34.58 -19.31
CA ASN A 210 -8.16 33.64 -20.12
C ASN A 210 -7.67 32.20 -20.03
N ASN A 211 -6.86 31.91 -19.01
CA ASN A 211 -6.31 30.58 -18.76
C ASN A 211 -7.01 30.02 -17.52
N PRO A 212 -7.93 29.05 -17.63
CA PRO A 212 -8.55 28.44 -16.46
C PRO A 212 -7.55 27.50 -15.76
N LEU A 213 -7.57 27.53 -14.43
CA LEU A 213 -6.84 26.61 -13.58
C LEU A 213 -7.84 25.85 -12.71
N LEU A 214 -8.01 24.56 -12.98
CA LEU A 214 -8.87 23.66 -12.24
C LEU A 214 -8.13 23.24 -10.96
N VAL A 215 -8.63 23.68 -9.81
CA VAL A 215 -8.03 23.40 -8.49
C VAL A 215 -9.00 22.56 -7.67
N GLY A 216 -8.58 21.37 -7.28
CA GLY A 216 -9.39 20.43 -6.50
C GLY A 216 -8.58 19.23 -6.03
N GLU A 217 -9.10 18.44 -5.10
CA GLU A 217 -8.42 17.24 -4.60
C GLU A 217 -8.11 16.21 -5.71
N ALA A 218 -7.17 15.30 -5.48
CA ALA A 218 -6.91 14.20 -6.41
C ALA A 218 -8.15 13.30 -6.54
N GLY A 219 -8.46 12.83 -7.75
CA GLY A 219 -9.58 11.93 -7.99
C GLY A 219 -10.97 12.58 -8.19
N VAL A 220 -11.13 13.90 -8.01
CA VAL A 220 -12.45 14.57 -8.17
C VAL A 220 -12.92 14.73 -9.63
N GLY A 221 -12.10 14.34 -10.61
CA GLY A 221 -12.43 14.41 -12.04
C GLY A 221 -11.99 15.71 -12.75
N LYS A 222 -10.84 16.29 -12.39
CA LYS A 222 -10.32 17.51 -13.04
C LYS A 222 -10.05 17.31 -14.54
N THR A 223 -9.41 16.21 -14.90
CA THR A 223 -9.11 15.83 -16.30
C THR A 223 -10.40 15.59 -17.10
N ALA A 224 -11.41 14.98 -16.48
CA ALA A 224 -12.72 14.77 -17.08
C ALA A 224 -13.43 16.08 -17.49
N ILE A 225 -13.15 17.22 -16.82
CA ILE A 225 -13.69 18.52 -17.24
C ILE A 225 -13.06 18.98 -18.57
N ALA A 226 -11.75 18.76 -18.77
CA ALA A 226 -11.08 19.10 -20.02
C ALA A 226 -11.56 18.21 -21.17
N GLU A 227 -11.71 16.91 -20.92
CA GLU A 227 -12.28 15.94 -21.86
C GLU A 227 -13.74 16.28 -22.20
N GLY A 228 -14.56 16.60 -21.19
CA GLY A 228 -15.95 17.01 -21.38
C GLY A 228 -16.09 18.30 -22.19
N LEU A 229 -15.12 19.22 -22.09
CA LEU A 229 -15.08 20.41 -22.94
C LEU A 229 -14.82 20.02 -24.39
N ALA A 230 -13.86 19.13 -24.66
CA ALA A 230 -13.57 18.65 -26.00
C ALA A 230 -14.79 17.95 -26.63
N TRP A 231 -15.49 17.13 -25.84
CA TRP A 231 -16.73 16.48 -26.25
C TRP A 231 -17.83 17.50 -26.61
N ARG A 232 -18.06 18.53 -25.78
CA ARG A 232 -19.05 19.57 -26.09
C ARG A 232 -18.71 20.39 -27.34
N ILE A 233 -17.42 20.63 -27.59
CA ILE A 233 -16.99 21.31 -28.81
C ILE A 233 -17.36 20.47 -30.04
N VAL A 234 -17.10 19.15 -29.99
CA VAL A 234 -17.44 18.22 -31.09
C VAL A 234 -18.96 18.11 -31.30
N GLU A 235 -19.74 18.08 -30.23
CA GLU A 235 -21.22 18.05 -30.29
C GLU A 235 -21.85 19.41 -30.64
N GLY A 236 -21.05 20.48 -30.76
CA GLY A 236 -21.54 21.83 -31.04
C GLY A 236 -22.35 22.47 -29.90
N GLN A 237 -22.17 22.00 -28.65
CA GLN A 237 -22.86 22.48 -27.45
C GLN A 237 -22.09 23.60 -26.73
N VAL A 238 -21.35 24.41 -27.48
CA VAL A 238 -20.53 25.52 -26.98
C VAL A 238 -20.83 26.82 -27.73
N PRO A 239 -20.57 28.00 -27.13
CA PRO A 239 -20.72 29.28 -27.83
C PRO A 239 -19.82 29.36 -29.06
N ASP A 240 -20.25 30.13 -30.07
CA ASP A 240 -19.56 30.30 -31.36
C ASP A 240 -18.07 30.67 -31.22
N VAL A 241 -17.71 31.40 -30.16
CA VAL A 241 -16.35 31.89 -29.87
C VAL A 241 -15.34 30.75 -29.66
N ILE A 242 -15.79 29.58 -29.20
CA ILE A 242 -14.94 28.42 -28.89
C ILE A 242 -15.30 27.18 -29.72
N LYS A 243 -16.20 27.32 -30.70
CA LYS A 243 -16.69 26.23 -31.52
C LYS A 243 -15.60 25.59 -32.38
N ASP A 244 -14.65 26.39 -32.85
CA ASP A 244 -13.53 25.93 -33.68
C ASP A 244 -12.27 25.62 -32.86
N CYS A 245 -12.37 25.59 -31.52
CA CYS A 245 -11.22 25.33 -30.66
C CYS A 245 -10.82 23.85 -30.62
N VAL A 246 -9.51 23.60 -30.63
CA VAL A 246 -8.93 22.26 -30.53
C VAL A 246 -8.14 22.15 -29.23
N ILE A 247 -8.47 21.13 -28.42
CA ILE A 247 -7.82 20.91 -27.13
C ILE A 247 -6.73 19.85 -27.28
N TYR A 248 -5.50 20.22 -26.93
CA TYR A 248 -4.34 19.34 -26.92
C TYR A 248 -3.92 19.06 -25.48
N SER A 249 -4.03 17.80 -25.05
CA SER A 249 -3.50 17.34 -23.76
C SER A 249 -2.02 17.03 -23.87
N LEU A 250 -1.20 17.70 -23.08
CA LEU A 250 0.25 17.53 -23.10
C LEU A 250 0.68 16.40 -22.15
N ASP A 251 1.45 15.45 -22.65
CA ASP A 251 2.07 14.41 -21.82
C ASP A 251 3.50 14.82 -21.42
N ILE A 252 3.65 15.27 -20.17
CA ILE A 252 4.96 15.61 -19.60
C ILE A 252 5.88 14.39 -19.52
N GLY A 253 5.33 13.18 -19.33
CA GLY A 253 6.08 11.92 -19.30
C GLY A 253 6.78 11.65 -20.63
N SER A 254 6.04 11.74 -21.74
CA SER A 254 6.60 11.62 -23.10
C SER A 254 7.63 12.70 -23.43
N LEU A 255 7.49 13.91 -22.87
CA LEU A 255 8.50 14.97 -23.04
C LEU A 255 9.82 14.68 -22.33
N LEU A 256 9.75 14.11 -21.13
CA LEU A 256 10.92 13.71 -20.35
C LEU A 256 11.56 12.42 -20.89
N ALA A 257 10.75 11.51 -21.44
CA ALA A 257 11.20 10.24 -22.00
C ALA A 257 12.29 10.44 -23.07
N GLY A 258 13.45 9.82 -22.88
CA GLY A 258 14.57 9.91 -23.81
C GLY A 258 15.31 11.26 -23.80
N THR A 259 15.08 12.14 -22.82
CA THR A 259 15.92 13.32 -22.59
C THR A 259 17.03 12.98 -21.59
N LYS A 260 18.31 13.23 -21.95
CA LYS A 260 19.46 13.03 -21.05
C LYS A 260 19.81 14.30 -20.30
N TYR A 261 19.57 15.45 -20.92
CA TYR A 261 19.87 16.76 -20.37
C TYR A 261 18.62 17.64 -20.32
N ARG A 262 18.55 18.51 -19.32
CA ARG A 262 17.47 19.50 -19.18
C ARG A 262 17.26 20.35 -20.44
N GLY A 263 18.33 20.67 -21.17
CA GLY A 263 18.25 21.42 -22.42
C GLY A 263 17.49 20.70 -23.54
N ASP A 264 17.48 19.36 -23.55
CA ASP A 264 16.75 18.57 -24.55
C ASP A 264 15.23 18.70 -24.33
N PHE A 265 14.81 18.65 -23.07
CA PHE A 265 13.42 18.91 -22.69
C PHE A 265 13.00 20.33 -23.10
N GLU A 266 13.79 21.35 -22.74
CA GLU A 266 13.46 22.75 -23.08
C GLU A 266 13.38 22.95 -24.60
N LYS A 267 14.24 22.27 -25.38
CA LYS A 267 14.21 22.31 -26.85
C LYS A 267 12.95 21.65 -27.41
N ARG A 268 12.54 20.48 -26.91
CA ARG A 268 11.31 19.78 -27.33
C ARG A 268 10.08 20.60 -26.98
N PHE A 269 10.00 21.08 -25.74
CA PHE A 269 8.90 21.87 -25.24
C PHE A 269 8.75 23.20 -26.00
N LYS A 270 9.88 23.87 -26.30
CA LYS A 270 9.88 25.08 -27.16
C LYS A 270 9.43 24.78 -28.60
N GLY A 271 9.70 23.58 -29.11
CA GLY A 271 9.20 23.12 -30.41
C GLY A 271 7.68 23.06 -30.45
N ILE A 272 7.07 22.43 -29.43
CA ILE A 272 5.62 22.31 -29.28
C ILE A 272 4.96 23.68 -29.13
N LEU A 273 5.52 24.54 -28.28
CA LEU A 273 4.99 25.90 -28.08
C LEU A 273 4.98 26.72 -29.38
N LYS A 274 6.00 26.60 -30.23
CA LYS A 274 6.03 27.26 -31.54
C LYS A 274 5.00 26.71 -32.53
N GLN A 275 4.64 25.44 -32.39
CA GLN A 275 3.67 24.78 -33.24
C GLN A 275 2.25 25.20 -32.84
N LEU A 276 1.96 25.17 -31.53
CA LEU A 276 0.71 25.67 -30.96
C LEU A 276 0.52 27.18 -31.18
N GLU A 277 1.60 27.97 -31.23
CA GLU A 277 1.52 29.41 -31.56
C GLU A 277 1.01 29.67 -33.00
N LYS A 278 1.18 28.71 -33.93
CA LYS A 278 0.68 28.84 -35.31
C LYS A 278 -0.79 28.46 -35.46
N GLU A 279 -1.36 27.76 -34.47
CA GLU A 279 -2.77 27.34 -34.49
C GLU A 279 -3.63 28.35 -33.71
N ASP A 280 -4.37 29.20 -34.42
CA ASP A 280 -5.15 30.30 -33.83
C ASP A 280 -6.20 29.85 -32.79
N HIS A 281 -6.69 28.62 -32.90
CA HIS A 281 -7.75 28.07 -32.05
C HIS A 281 -7.28 26.95 -31.10
N ALA A 282 -5.96 26.76 -30.94
CA ALA A 282 -5.41 25.74 -30.06
C ALA A 282 -5.54 26.12 -28.57
N ILE A 283 -5.96 25.14 -27.76
CA ILE A 283 -5.98 25.20 -26.30
C ILE A 283 -5.06 24.09 -25.79
N MET A 284 -4.01 24.47 -25.07
CA MET A 284 -3.10 23.51 -24.43
C MET A 284 -3.66 23.13 -23.05
N PHE A 285 -3.88 21.85 -22.79
CA PHE A 285 -4.21 21.32 -21.47
C PHE A 285 -2.97 20.67 -20.84
N ILE A 286 -2.65 21.07 -19.60
CA ILE A 286 -1.57 20.48 -18.80
C ILE A 286 -2.19 19.93 -17.52
N ASP A 287 -2.21 18.60 -17.42
CA ASP A 287 -2.51 17.94 -16.16
C ASP A 287 -1.34 18.13 -15.18
N GLU A 288 -1.64 18.29 -13.89
CA GLU A 288 -0.61 18.54 -12.86
C GLU A 288 0.35 19.67 -13.23
N ILE A 289 -0.18 20.86 -13.57
CA ILE A 289 0.60 22.01 -14.06
C ILE A 289 1.69 22.49 -13.10
N HIS A 290 1.67 22.10 -11.83
CA HIS A 290 2.75 22.39 -10.90
C HIS A 290 4.06 21.66 -11.25
N THR A 291 4.00 20.55 -11.99
CA THR A 291 5.18 19.75 -12.41
C THR A 291 6.13 20.52 -13.32
N ILE A 292 5.61 21.48 -14.07
CA ILE A 292 6.39 22.35 -14.98
C ILE A 292 6.91 23.62 -14.28
N ILE A 293 6.51 23.86 -13.02
CA ILE A 293 6.90 25.02 -12.21
C ILE A 293 7.98 24.57 -11.24
N GLY A 294 9.23 24.87 -11.58
CA GLY A 294 10.37 24.59 -10.72
C GLY A 294 10.32 25.48 -9.47
N ALA A 295 9.96 24.93 -8.32
CA ALA A 295 9.87 25.63 -7.05
C ALA A 295 11.27 26.00 -6.47
N GLY A 296 12.11 26.70 -7.21
CA GLY A 296 13.26 27.47 -6.70
C GLY A 296 14.21 26.80 -5.69
N ALA A 297 14.32 25.46 -5.64
CA ALA A 297 15.08 24.76 -4.61
C ALA A 297 16.41 24.22 -5.14
N ALA A 298 17.47 24.40 -4.35
CA ALA A 298 18.81 23.86 -4.53
C ALA A 298 18.88 22.31 -4.35
N SER A 299 17.75 21.62 -4.45
CA SER A 299 17.59 20.18 -4.22
C SER A 299 16.95 19.59 -5.47
N GLY A 300 17.78 19.01 -6.33
CA GLY A 300 17.51 18.76 -7.75
C GLY A 300 16.29 17.90 -8.09
N GLY A 301 15.67 18.22 -9.23
CA GLY A 301 14.77 17.29 -9.94
C GLY A 301 13.83 17.94 -10.96
N GLN A 302 13.18 19.06 -10.62
CA GLN A 302 12.10 19.62 -11.45
C GLN A 302 12.60 20.63 -12.49
N VAL A 303 12.08 20.51 -13.72
CA VAL A 303 12.42 21.38 -14.84
C VAL A 303 11.59 22.66 -14.77
N ASP A 304 12.24 23.82 -14.68
CA ASP A 304 11.54 25.12 -14.67
C ASP A 304 11.18 25.56 -16.11
N ALA A 305 10.07 25.01 -16.61
CA ALA A 305 9.52 25.32 -17.93
C ALA A 305 8.61 26.57 -17.92
N ALA A 306 8.26 27.06 -16.73
CA ALA A 306 7.41 28.23 -16.54
C ALA A 306 7.93 29.47 -17.30
N ASN A 307 9.25 29.64 -17.38
CA ASN A 307 9.88 30.76 -18.09
C ASN A 307 9.60 30.77 -19.60
N LEU A 308 9.37 29.61 -20.22
CA LEU A 308 9.06 29.50 -21.65
C LEU A 308 7.59 29.87 -21.95
N ILE A 309 6.69 29.63 -21.00
CA ILE A 309 5.24 29.81 -21.18
C ILE A 309 4.80 31.25 -20.85
N LYS A 310 5.44 31.89 -19.85
CA LYS A 310 5.16 33.28 -19.41
C LYS A 310 4.97 34.30 -20.55
N PRO A 311 5.86 34.40 -21.56
CA PRO A 311 5.70 35.39 -22.62
C PRO A 311 4.49 35.10 -23.52
N LEU A 312 4.21 33.83 -23.82
CA LEU A 312 3.11 33.41 -24.70
C LEU A 312 1.74 33.63 -24.05
N LEU A 313 1.63 33.37 -22.74
CA LEU A 313 0.41 33.68 -21.99
C LEU A 313 0.22 35.18 -21.77
N SER A 314 1.30 35.96 -21.74
CA SER A 314 1.22 37.42 -21.57
C SER A 314 0.84 38.13 -22.87
N SER A 315 1.31 37.64 -24.02
CA SER A 315 0.93 38.15 -25.33
C SER A 315 -0.47 37.69 -25.77
N GLY A 316 -1.03 36.66 -25.12
CA GLY A 316 -2.34 36.10 -25.44
C GLY A 316 -2.33 35.22 -26.69
N LYS A 317 -1.14 34.88 -27.19
CA LYS A 317 -0.94 34.02 -28.37
C LYS A 317 -1.18 32.53 -28.09
N LEU A 318 -1.22 32.14 -26.81
CA LEU A 318 -1.48 30.77 -26.38
C LEU A 318 -2.55 30.77 -25.30
N ARG A 319 -3.55 29.90 -25.44
CA ARG A 319 -4.53 29.61 -24.39
C ARG A 319 -4.12 28.32 -23.68
N CYS A 320 -4.13 28.35 -22.35
CA CYS A 320 -3.73 27.21 -21.54
C CYS A 320 -4.80 26.90 -20.48
N MET A 321 -5.12 25.61 -20.35
CA MET A 321 -5.90 25.05 -19.25
C MET A 321 -4.96 24.23 -18.38
N GLY A 322 -4.99 24.44 -17.07
CA GLY A 322 -4.20 23.66 -16.12
C GLY A 322 -5.06 22.94 -15.11
N SER A 323 -4.58 21.80 -14.60
CA SER A 323 -5.12 21.17 -13.39
C SER A 323 -4.06 21.14 -12.28
N THR A 324 -4.47 21.25 -11.01
CA THR A 324 -3.59 21.06 -9.85
C THR A 324 -4.39 20.71 -8.60
N THR A 325 -3.73 20.20 -7.56
CA THR A 325 -4.35 20.05 -6.23
C THR A 325 -4.34 21.35 -5.42
N TYR A 326 -5.15 21.42 -4.36
CA TYR A 326 -5.14 22.55 -3.42
C TYR A 326 -3.77 22.74 -2.76
N GLN A 327 -3.14 21.65 -2.35
CA GLN A 327 -1.85 21.67 -1.68
C GLN A 327 -0.75 22.23 -2.59
N GLU A 328 -0.67 21.75 -3.84
CA GLU A 328 0.31 22.23 -4.84
C GLU A 328 0.03 23.67 -5.28
N TYR A 329 -1.24 24.04 -5.38
CA TYR A 329 -1.62 25.41 -5.72
C TYR A 329 -1.05 26.40 -4.70
N SER A 330 -1.27 26.19 -3.40
CA SER A 330 -0.76 27.08 -2.35
C SER A 330 0.76 26.98 -2.16
N ASN A 331 1.33 25.78 -2.30
CA ASN A 331 2.76 25.59 -2.03
C ASN A 331 3.68 26.04 -3.17
N ILE A 332 3.23 25.92 -4.43
CA ILE A 332 4.07 26.11 -5.62
C ILE A 332 3.48 27.22 -6.49
N PHE A 333 2.25 27.04 -6.98
CA PHE A 333 1.68 27.88 -8.04
C PHE A 333 1.40 29.33 -7.57
N GLU A 334 0.89 29.50 -6.35
CA GLU A 334 0.54 30.80 -5.77
C GLU A 334 1.79 31.64 -5.46
N LYS A 335 2.89 30.99 -5.08
CA LYS A 335 4.18 31.67 -4.85
C LYS A 335 4.76 32.22 -6.15
N GLU A 336 4.46 31.60 -7.29
CA GLU A 336 4.87 32.08 -8.59
C GLU A 336 3.93 33.19 -9.14
N ARG A 337 4.15 34.41 -8.66
CA ARG A 337 3.34 35.60 -8.99
C ARG A 337 3.15 35.88 -10.49
N ALA A 338 4.08 35.46 -11.34
CA ALA A 338 4.01 35.73 -12.79
C ALA A 338 2.94 34.87 -13.47
N LEU A 339 2.86 33.58 -13.17
CA LEU A 339 1.86 32.66 -13.73
C LEU A 339 0.50 32.83 -13.04
N SER A 340 0.48 32.93 -11.70
CA SER A 340 -0.77 33.10 -10.93
C SER A 340 -1.63 34.27 -11.44
N ARG A 341 -1.01 35.37 -11.90
CA ARG A 341 -1.73 36.53 -12.46
C ARG A 341 -2.34 36.30 -13.85
N ARG A 342 -1.98 35.22 -14.55
CA ARG A 342 -2.44 34.87 -15.91
C ARG A 342 -3.52 33.79 -15.90
N PHE A 343 -3.58 33.02 -14.83
CA PHE A 343 -4.61 32.01 -14.63
C PHE A 343 -5.77 32.54 -13.80
N GLN A 344 -6.94 31.95 -14.00
CA GLN A 344 -8.12 32.14 -13.19
C GLN A 344 -8.43 30.82 -12.49
N LYS A 345 -8.34 30.82 -11.16
CA LYS A 345 -8.73 29.67 -10.34
C LYS A 345 -10.22 29.35 -10.52
N ILE A 346 -10.50 28.08 -10.73
CA ILE A 346 -11.83 27.46 -10.73
C ILE A 346 -11.75 26.31 -9.72
N ASP A 347 -12.55 26.40 -8.67
CA ASP A 347 -12.62 25.38 -7.62
C ASP A 347 -13.44 24.18 -8.11
N VAL A 348 -12.85 22.98 -8.04
CA VAL A 348 -13.49 21.71 -8.39
C VAL A 348 -13.69 20.93 -7.09
N VAL A 349 -14.93 20.90 -6.63
CA VAL A 349 -15.31 20.24 -5.37
C VAL A 349 -15.56 18.75 -5.58
N GLU A 350 -15.46 17.95 -4.52
CA GLU A 350 -15.92 16.55 -4.55
C GLU A 350 -17.43 16.50 -4.88
N PRO A 351 -17.88 15.63 -5.81
CA PRO A 351 -19.29 15.54 -6.17
C PRO A 351 -20.12 14.92 -5.05
N SER A 352 -21.42 15.23 -5.05
CA SER A 352 -22.36 14.64 -4.10
C SER A 352 -22.54 13.13 -4.35
N ILE A 353 -23.07 12.40 -3.36
CA ILE A 353 -23.41 10.97 -3.50
C ILE A 353 -24.38 10.75 -4.67
N ASP A 354 -25.37 11.63 -4.83
CA ASP A 354 -26.35 11.54 -5.90
C ASP A 354 -25.74 11.79 -7.27
N ASP A 355 -24.87 12.80 -7.40
CA ASP A 355 -24.20 13.10 -8.67
C ASP A 355 -23.18 12.03 -9.03
N THR A 356 -22.44 11.51 -8.04
CA THR A 356 -21.54 10.38 -8.23
C THR A 356 -22.29 9.13 -8.68
N THR A 357 -23.47 8.88 -8.11
CA THR A 357 -24.33 7.77 -8.55
C THR A 357 -24.74 7.93 -10.02
N LYS A 358 -25.07 9.14 -10.47
CA LYS A 358 -25.36 9.41 -11.90
C LYS A 358 -24.12 9.21 -12.77
N ILE A 359 -22.94 9.66 -12.32
CA ILE A 359 -21.67 9.43 -13.02
C ILE A 359 -21.43 7.94 -13.22
N LEU A 360 -21.51 7.13 -12.15
CA LEU A 360 -21.33 5.68 -12.25
C LEU A 360 -22.42 5.01 -13.11
N MET A 361 -23.66 5.49 -13.08
CA MET A 361 -24.71 5.00 -13.98
C MET A 361 -24.40 5.26 -15.46
N GLY A 362 -23.76 6.40 -15.77
CA GLY A 362 -23.28 6.71 -17.12
C GLY A 362 -22.11 5.84 -17.57
N LEU A 363 -21.18 5.53 -16.65
CA LEU A 363 -20.01 4.68 -16.91
C LEU A 363 -20.33 3.18 -16.92
N LYS A 364 -21.42 2.78 -16.25
CA LYS A 364 -21.84 1.39 -16.07
C LYS A 364 -21.80 0.56 -17.37
N PRO A 365 -22.36 0.99 -18.51
CA PRO A 365 -22.36 0.17 -19.73
C PRO A 365 -20.95 -0.19 -20.23
N LYS A 366 -19.98 0.73 -20.07
CA LYS A 366 -18.59 0.49 -20.48
C LYS A 366 -17.93 -0.56 -19.58
N TYR A 367 -18.09 -0.45 -18.26
CA TYR A 367 -17.55 -1.45 -17.33
C TYR A 367 -18.24 -2.81 -17.45
N GLU A 368 -19.55 -2.84 -17.72
CA GLU A 368 -20.29 -4.08 -18.00
C GLU A 368 -19.76 -4.79 -19.24
N ALA A 369 -19.52 -4.04 -20.32
CA ALA A 369 -18.95 -4.58 -21.55
C ALA A 369 -17.49 -5.03 -21.36
N HIS A 370 -16.68 -4.22 -20.66
CA HIS A 370 -15.27 -4.53 -20.41
C HIS A 370 -15.10 -5.81 -19.58
N HIS A 371 -15.88 -5.99 -18.51
CA HIS A 371 -15.74 -7.11 -17.58
C HIS A 371 -16.65 -8.30 -17.87
N GLU A 372 -17.55 -8.19 -18.85
CA GLU A 372 -18.57 -9.20 -19.19
C GLU A 372 -19.52 -9.52 -18.01
N VAL A 373 -19.87 -8.49 -17.24
CA VAL A 373 -20.76 -8.59 -16.06
C VAL A 373 -21.90 -7.59 -16.15
N ARG A 374 -22.92 -7.75 -15.30
CA ARG A 374 -23.99 -6.76 -15.10
C ARG A 374 -24.01 -6.23 -13.68
N PHE A 375 -24.07 -4.92 -13.50
CA PHE A 375 -24.23 -4.30 -12.18
C PHE A 375 -25.71 -4.02 -11.92
N THR A 376 -26.19 -4.41 -10.73
CA THR A 376 -27.52 -3.96 -10.29
C THR A 376 -27.47 -2.46 -9.93
N ASN A 377 -28.58 -1.73 -10.13
CA ASN A 377 -28.61 -0.30 -9.76
C ASN A 377 -28.41 -0.09 -8.25
N LYS A 378 -28.86 -1.05 -7.42
CA LYS A 378 -28.59 -1.06 -5.98
C LYS A 378 -27.10 -1.23 -5.68
N ALA A 379 -26.38 -2.07 -6.43
CA ALA A 379 -24.93 -2.25 -6.27
C ALA A 379 -24.16 -0.96 -6.61
N ILE A 380 -24.53 -0.26 -7.68
CA ILE A 380 -23.90 1.03 -8.03
C ILE A 380 -24.08 2.06 -6.91
N ARG A 381 -25.31 2.22 -6.40
CA ARG A 381 -25.57 3.14 -5.30
C ARG A 381 -24.82 2.74 -4.03
N ALA A 382 -24.80 1.45 -3.70
CA ALA A 382 -24.04 0.92 -2.57
C ALA A 382 -22.53 1.20 -2.73
N ALA A 383 -21.98 1.09 -3.94
CA ALA A 383 -20.56 1.39 -4.18
C ALA A 383 -20.23 2.84 -3.83
N VAL A 384 -21.10 3.79 -4.16
CA VAL A 384 -20.91 5.21 -3.80
C VAL A 384 -21.07 5.44 -2.29
N GLU A 385 -22.18 4.99 -1.71
CA GLU A 385 -22.48 5.23 -0.29
C GLU A 385 -21.46 4.57 0.65
N LEU A 386 -21.07 3.32 0.36
CA LEU A 386 -20.13 2.57 1.19
C LEU A 386 -18.68 3.05 0.95
N SER A 387 -18.28 3.40 -0.28
CA SER A 387 -16.94 3.97 -0.50
C SER A 387 -16.79 5.35 0.16
N ALA A 388 -17.84 6.17 0.15
CA ALA A 388 -17.86 7.43 0.88
C ALA A 388 -17.74 7.23 2.40
N LYS A 389 -18.29 6.14 2.93
CA LYS A 389 -18.28 5.84 4.38
C LYS A 389 -16.97 5.20 4.86
N TYR A 390 -16.42 4.26 4.09
CA TYR A 390 -15.32 3.39 4.53
C TYR A 390 -13.97 3.70 3.87
N ILE A 391 -13.92 4.39 2.72
CA ILE A 391 -12.68 4.76 2.02
C ILE A 391 -12.50 6.28 2.13
N ASN A 392 -11.95 6.73 3.25
CA ASN A 392 -11.88 8.16 3.58
C ASN A 392 -10.64 8.88 3.02
N GLU A 393 -9.59 8.14 2.65
CA GLU A 393 -8.33 8.71 2.11
C GLU A 393 -8.43 9.17 0.66
N ARG A 394 -9.50 8.77 -0.04
CA ARG A 394 -9.76 9.10 -1.43
C ARG A 394 -11.07 9.85 -1.57
N HIS A 395 -11.20 10.56 -2.68
CA HIS A 395 -12.36 11.40 -2.96
C HIS A 395 -13.24 10.75 -4.04
N LEU A 396 -14.54 11.05 -4.00
CA LEU A 396 -15.46 10.74 -5.10
C LEU A 396 -15.12 11.61 -6.33
N PRO A 397 -15.38 11.11 -7.55
CA PRO A 397 -15.95 9.81 -7.87
C PRO A 397 -14.93 8.66 -7.96
N ASP A 398 -13.62 8.96 -7.95
CA ASP A 398 -12.52 8.01 -8.19
C ASP A 398 -12.63 6.72 -7.36
N LYS A 399 -12.77 6.85 -6.04
CA LYS A 399 -12.89 5.67 -5.15
C LYS A 399 -14.09 4.76 -5.46
N ALA A 400 -15.19 5.32 -5.94
CA ALA A 400 -16.39 4.54 -6.28
C ALA A 400 -16.22 3.84 -7.63
N ILE A 401 -15.52 4.48 -8.57
CA ILE A 401 -15.15 3.90 -9.87
C ILE A 401 -14.21 2.71 -9.65
N ASP A 402 -13.19 2.87 -8.81
CA ASP A 402 -12.23 1.82 -8.47
C ASP A 402 -12.95 0.59 -7.86
N VAL A 403 -13.90 0.81 -6.94
CA VAL A 403 -14.70 -0.27 -6.33
C VAL A 403 -15.48 -1.08 -7.37
N ILE A 404 -16.14 -0.43 -8.33
CA ILE A 404 -16.91 -1.16 -9.36
C ILE A 404 -15.98 -1.88 -10.34
N ASP A 405 -14.83 -1.29 -10.66
CA ASP A 405 -13.86 -1.85 -11.58
C ASP A 405 -13.21 -3.11 -10.98
N GLU A 406 -12.73 -3.05 -9.74
CA GLU A 406 -12.19 -4.21 -9.04
C GLU A 406 -13.26 -5.29 -8.81
N ALA A 407 -14.51 -4.93 -8.51
CA ALA A 407 -15.60 -5.89 -8.39
C ALA A 407 -15.85 -6.65 -9.70
N GLY A 408 -15.81 -5.93 -10.83
CA GLY A 408 -15.88 -6.50 -12.18
C GLY A 408 -14.71 -7.42 -12.47
N ALA A 409 -13.48 -6.94 -12.25
CA ALA A 409 -12.26 -7.69 -12.47
C ALA A 409 -12.21 -8.98 -11.63
N ARG A 410 -12.59 -8.91 -10.34
CA ARG A 410 -12.65 -10.09 -9.45
C ARG A 410 -13.59 -11.15 -10.00
N CYS A 411 -14.77 -10.75 -10.50
CA CYS A 411 -15.72 -11.69 -11.08
C CYS A 411 -15.17 -12.34 -12.35
N ARG A 412 -14.46 -11.58 -13.20
CA ARG A 412 -13.87 -12.09 -14.45
C ARG A 412 -12.69 -13.05 -14.21
N LEU A 413 -11.85 -12.75 -13.20
CA LEU A 413 -10.70 -13.57 -12.82
C LEU A 413 -11.10 -14.89 -12.13
N ALA A 414 -12.32 -14.99 -11.62
CA ALA A 414 -12.80 -16.22 -11.00
C ALA A 414 -12.84 -17.39 -12.02
N PRO A 415 -12.63 -18.66 -11.57
CA PRO A 415 -12.81 -19.83 -12.42
C PRO A 415 -14.21 -19.86 -13.04
N ALA A 416 -14.34 -20.35 -14.28
CA ALA A 416 -15.60 -20.33 -15.03
C ALA A 416 -16.80 -20.90 -14.26
N SER A 417 -16.59 -21.91 -13.40
CA SER A 417 -17.61 -22.52 -12.54
C SER A 417 -18.12 -21.61 -11.42
N ARG A 418 -17.36 -20.58 -11.02
CA ARG A 418 -17.71 -19.61 -9.96
C ARG A 418 -17.95 -18.19 -10.49
N ARG A 419 -17.88 -17.96 -11.81
CA ARG A 419 -18.13 -16.65 -12.40
C ARG A 419 -19.59 -16.25 -12.25
N LYS A 420 -19.83 -15.20 -11.46
CA LYS A 420 -21.14 -14.54 -11.41
C LYS A 420 -21.27 -13.63 -12.63
N LYS A 421 -22.44 -13.67 -13.28
CA LYS A 421 -22.80 -12.74 -14.37
C LYS A 421 -23.36 -11.41 -13.88
N THR A 422 -23.76 -11.35 -12.61
CA THR A 422 -24.40 -10.15 -12.03
C THR A 422 -23.78 -9.85 -10.68
N ILE A 423 -23.40 -8.58 -10.49
CA ILE A 423 -22.79 -8.05 -9.28
C ILE A 423 -23.88 -7.40 -8.43
N ASN A 424 -24.04 -7.92 -7.22
CA ASN A 424 -25.02 -7.48 -6.24
C ASN A 424 -24.37 -6.63 -5.14
N VAL A 425 -25.18 -6.08 -4.25
CA VAL A 425 -24.73 -5.27 -3.11
C VAL A 425 -23.69 -6.02 -2.26
N SER A 426 -23.92 -7.31 -1.97
CA SER A 426 -22.98 -8.14 -1.20
C SER A 426 -21.60 -8.28 -1.85
N ASP A 427 -21.52 -8.24 -3.18
CA ASP A 427 -20.23 -8.33 -3.88
C ASP A 427 -19.45 -7.01 -3.73
N ILE A 428 -20.15 -5.88 -3.76
CA ILE A 428 -19.59 -4.55 -3.51
C ILE A 428 -19.15 -4.41 -2.04
N GLU A 429 -19.96 -4.87 -1.09
CA GLU A 429 -19.60 -4.88 0.33
C GLU A 429 -18.31 -5.65 0.58
N ALA A 430 -18.18 -6.85 0.00
CA ALA A 430 -16.96 -7.65 0.11
C ALA A 430 -15.75 -6.97 -0.55
N MET A 431 -15.96 -6.24 -1.65
CA MET A 431 -14.88 -5.51 -2.30
C MET A 431 -14.41 -4.32 -1.47
N ILE A 432 -15.33 -3.52 -0.96
CA ILE A 432 -15.02 -2.39 -0.08
C ILE A 432 -14.36 -2.90 1.20
N ALA A 433 -14.83 -4.02 1.74
CA ALA A 433 -14.20 -4.66 2.89
C ALA A 433 -12.72 -4.94 2.63
N LYS A 434 -12.42 -5.55 1.48
CA LYS A 434 -11.04 -5.84 1.07
C LYS A 434 -10.21 -4.58 0.83
N MET A 435 -10.75 -3.58 0.12
CA MET A 435 -10.06 -2.33 -0.20
C MET A 435 -9.77 -1.49 1.04
N ALA A 436 -10.76 -1.33 1.92
CA ALA A 436 -10.65 -0.58 3.17
C ALA A 436 -9.94 -1.37 4.28
N ARG A 437 -9.58 -2.65 4.03
CA ARG A 437 -8.98 -3.57 5.01
C ARG A 437 -9.82 -3.73 6.27
N ILE A 438 -11.12 -3.84 6.07
CA ILE A 438 -12.10 -4.01 7.13
C ILE A 438 -12.68 -5.42 7.01
N PRO A 439 -12.98 -6.11 8.14
CA PRO A 439 -13.56 -7.45 8.06
C PRO A 439 -14.82 -7.46 7.18
N GLU A 440 -14.96 -8.39 6.24
CA GLU A 440 -16.17 -8.53 5.40
C GLU A 440 -17.46 -8.62 6.24
N LYS A 441 -17.30 -9.12 7.48
CA LYS A 441 -18.36 -9.23 8.49
C LYS A 441 -18.83 -7.92 9.08
N SER A 442 -17.97 -6.88 9.06
CA SER A 442 -18.28 -5.55 9.57
C SER A 442 -19.07 -4.69 8.58
N VAL A 443 -19.03 -5.06 7.29
CA VAL A 443 -19.86 -4.44 6.23
C VAL A 443 -21.16 -5.23 6.00
N SER A 444 -21.16 -6.53 6.34
CA SER A 444 -22.31 -7.42 6.24
C SER A 444 -23.02 -7.63 7.59
N SER A 445 -24.18 -8.28 7.58
CA SER A 445 -25.00 -8.54 8.78
C SER A 445 -24.42 -9.58 9.77
N SER A 446 -23.17 -10.03 9.60
CA SER A 446 -22.56 -11.13 10.38
C SER A 446 -21.73 -10.71 11.59
N ASP A 447 -21.52 -9.40 11.79
CA ASP A 447 -21.02 -8.83 13.07
C ASP A 447 -21.89 -9.28 14.25
N ARG A 448 -23.19 -9.54 14.02
CA ARG A 448 -24.15 -9.88 15.08
C ARG A 448 -23.79 -11.17 15.84
N ASP A 449 -23.37 -12.22 15.13
CA ASP A 449 -23.05 -13.51 15.75
C ASP A 449 -21.72 -13.46 16.52
N VAL A 450 -20.76 -12.68 16.00
CA VAL A 450 -19.50 -12.41 16.69
C VAL A 450 -19.77 -11.65 17.99
N LEU A 451 -20.57 -10.59 17.93
CA LEU A 451 -20.93 -9.77 19.10
C LEU A 451 -21.78 -10.55 20.12
N GLN A 452 -22.65 -11.46 19.66
CA GLN A 452 -23.44 -12.31 20.54
C GLN A 452 -22.56 -13.27 21.34
N SER A 453 -21.52 -13.84 20.72
CA SER A 453 -20.60 -14.79 21.35
C SER A 453 -19.39 -14.15 22.04
N LEU A 454 -19.18 -12.83 21.86
CA LEU A 454 -17.98 -12.12 22.32
C LEU A 454 -17.72 -12.29 23.81
N ASP A 455 -18.74 -12.07 24.65
CA ASP A 455 -18.63 -12.17 26.11
C ASP A 455 -18.18 -13.57 26.55
N SER A 456 -18.92 -14.59 26.12
CA SER A 456 -18.60 -15.99 26.44
C SER A 456 -17.22 -16.42 25.98
N LYS A 457 -16.77 -15.96 24.79
CA LYS A 457 -15.44 -16.30 24.27
C LYS A 457 -14.31 -15.64 25.06
N LEU A 458 -14.49 -14.38 25.47
CA LEU A 458 -13.50 -13.69 26.28
C LEU A 458 -13.35 -14.34 27.66
N LYS A 459 -14.46 -14.67 28.34
CA LYS A 459 -14.44 -15.36 29.64
C LYS A 459 -13.85 -16.78 29.58
N MET A 460 -13.91 -17.45 28.43
CA MET A 460 -13.23 -18.73 28.22
C MET A 460 -11.69 -18.60 28.11
N LEU A 461 -11.19 -17.42 27.74
CA LEU A 461 -9.76 -17.20 27.44
C LEU A 461 -9.03 -16.36 28.50
N VAL A 462 -9.79 -15.58 29.27
CA VAL A 462 -9.34 -14.69 30.33
C VAL A 462 -10.06 -15.08 31.61
N PHE A 463 -9.31 -15.51 32.61
CA PHE A 463 -9.87 -16.04 33.85
C PHE A 463 -9.89 -14.99 34.97
N GLY A 464 -10.97 -14.98 35.77
CA GLY A 464 -11.11 -14.20 36.99
C GLY A 464 -11.33 -12.70 36.80
N GLN A 465 -11.76 -12.27 35.60
CA GLN A 465 -12.00 -10.85 35.27
C GLN A 465 -13.36 -10.67 34.59
N ASP A 466 -14.37 -11.45 35.01
CA ASP A 466 -15.68 -11.53 34.37
C ASP A 466 -16.40 -10.17 34.36
N ASP A 467 -16.43 -9.47 35.50
CA ASP A 467 -17.04 -8.13 35.60
C ASP A 467 -16.41 -7.13 34.63
N ALA A 468 -15.07 -7.20 34.47
CA ALA A 468 -14.34 -6.33 33.56
C ALA A 468 -14.70 -6.62 32.08
N ILE A 469 -14.88 -7.91 31.76
CA ILE A 469 -15.30 -8.36 30.42
C ILE A 469 -16.75 -7.98 30.15
N ASP A 470 -17.65 -8.09 31.14
CA ASP A 470 -19.05 -7.71 31.00
C ASP A 470 -19.19 -6.23 30.62
N VAL A 471 -18.57 -5.34 31.40
CA VAL A 471 -18.58 -3.89 31.13
C VAL A 471 -18.00 -3.56 29.75
N LEU A 472 -16.89 -4.22 29.38
CA LEU A 472 -16.26 -4.03 28.08
C LEU A 472 -17.17 -4.45 26.93
N THR A 473 -17.75 -5.66 27.01
CA THR A 473 -18.58 -6.17 25.90
C THR A 473 -19.91 -5.44 25.77
N GLU A 474 -20.50 -4.98 26.87
CA GLU A 474 -21.72 -4.16 26.84
C GLU A 474 -21.49 -2.84 26.11
N ALA A 475 -20.41 -2.12 26.42
CA ALA A 475 -20.07 -0.87 25.75
C ALA A 475 -19.82 -1.06 24.24
N ILE A 476 -19.10 -2.13 23.87
CA ILE A 476 -18.86 -2.46 22.45
C ILE A 476 -20.17 -2.80 21.72
N LYS A 477 -21.05 -3.59 22.36
CA LYS A 477 -22.37 -3.93 21.79
C LYS A 477 -23.24 -2.68 21.59
N LEU A 478 -23.24 -1.74 22.54
CA LEU A 478 -23.98 -0.48 22.44
C LEU A 478 -23.52 0.35 21.23
N SER A 479 -22.21 0.52 21.08
CA SER A 479 -21.61 1.26 19.96
C SER A 479 -21.94 0.60 18.61
N ARG A 480 -21.77 -0.72 18.52
CA ARG A 480 -22.07 -1.51 17.31
C ARG A 480 -23.55 -1.57 16.96
N ALA A 481 -24.45 -1.38 17.93
CA ALA A 481 -25.89 -1.26 17.69
C ALA A 481 -26.28 0.11 17.09
N GLY A 482 -25.33 1.03 16.89
CA GLY A 482 -25.62 2.39 16.42
C GLY A 482 -26.27 3.26 17.50
N LEU A 483 -26.19 2.86 18.76
CA LEU A 483 -26.67 3.64 19.91
C LEU A 483 -25.54 4.49 20.53
N GLY A 484 -24.32 4.38 19.99
CA GLY A 484 -23.19 5.26 20.28
C GLY A 484 -23.20 6.53 19.43
N ALA A 485 -22.20 7.39 19.63
CA ALA A 485 -22.01 8.58 18.81
C ALA A 485 -21.18 8.27 17.56
N ASP A 486 -21.71 8.58 16.37
CA ASP A 486 -21.08 8.28 15.07
C ASP A 486 -19.71 8.95 14.85
N ASN A 487 -19.42 10.00 15.61
CA ASN A 487 -18.18 10.77 15.52
C ASN A 487 -17.15 10.42 16.59
N LYS A 488 -17.30 9.28 17.27
CA LYS A 488 -16.39 8.82 18.33
C LYS A 488 -15.81 7.45 18.01
N PRO A 489 -14.72 7.03 18.68
CA PRO A 489 -14.24 5.65 18.61
C PRO A 489 -15.32 4.66 19.03
N VAL A 490 -15.15 3.39 18.65
CA VAL A 490 -16.09 2.31 19.01
C VAL A 490 -16.22 2.19 20.53
N GLY A 491 -15.13 2.42 21.25
CA GLY A 491 -15.14 2.57 22.69
C GLY A 491 -13.77 3.01 23.20
N SER A 492 -13.75 3.81 24.26
CA SER A 492 -12.57 4.36 24.90
C SER A 492 -12.53 3.94 26.37
N PHE A 493 -11.59 3.06 26.72
CA PHE A 493 -11.54 2.40 28.00
C PHE A 493 -10.23 2.66 28.75
N LEU A 494 -10.32 2.85 30.05
CA LEU A 494 -9.17 2.86 30.96
C LEU A 494 -9.20 1.61 31.84
N PHE A 495 -8.27 0.69 31.60
CA PHE A 495 -8.08 -0.54 32.38
C PHE A 495 -7.15 -0.24 33.56
N ALA A 496 -7.71 -0.22 34.76
CA ALA A 496 -6.96 0.02 36.00
C ALA A 496 -6.83 -1.26 36.81
N GLY A 497 -5.69 -1.47 37.47
CA GLY A 497 -5.49 -2.62 38.36
C GLY A 497 -4.01 -3.01 38.48
N PRO A 498 -3.67 -4.07 39.24
CA PRO A 498 -2.29 -4.51 39.43
C PRO A 498 -1.60 -4.96 38.14
N THR A 499 -0.28 -5.13 38.19
CA THR A 499 0.45 -5.72 37.06
C THR A 499 0.20 -7.23 36.97
N GLY A 500 0.11 -7.77 35.76
CA GLY A 500 0.01 -9.21 35.54
C GLY A 500 -1.36 -9.86 35.85
N VAL A 501 -2.43 -9.06 36.01
CA VAL A 501 -3.80 -9.54 36.27
C VAL A 501 -4.63 -9.80 35.01
N GLY A 502 -4.12 -9.44 33.82
CA GLY A 502 -4.78 -9.73 32.54
C GLY A 502 -5.23 -8.55 31.69
N LYS A 503 -4.98 -7.29 32.10
CA LYS A 503 -5.35 -6.07 31.34
C LYS A 503 -4.98 -6.15 29.85
N THR A 504 -3.70 -6.42 29.57
CA THR A 504 -3.18 -6.57 28.20
C THR A 504 -3.73 -7.81 27.50
N GLU A 505 -3.93 -8.90 28.24
CA GLU A 505 -4.45 -10.16 27.70
C GLU A 505 -5.88 -10.00 27.19
N VAL A 506 -6.76 -9.31 27.94
CA VAL A 506 -8.13 -9.00 27.49
C VAL A 506 -8.10 -8.25 26.17
N THR A 507 -7.23 -7.25 26.04
CA THR A 507 -7.09 -6.47 24.80
C THR A 507 -6.61 -7.32 23.62
N VAL A 508 -5.64 -8.21 23.85
CA VAL A 508 -5.14 -9.15 22.83
C VAL A 508 -6.25 -10.11 22.40
N GLN A 509 -6.99 -10.69 23.34
CA GLN A 509 -8.07 -11.63 23.03
C GLN A 509 -9.27 -10.93 22.38
N LEU A 510 -9.55 -9.67 22.73
CA LEU A 510 -10.56 -8.84 22.07
C LEU A 510 -10.24 -8.67 20.58
N ALA A 511 -9.01 -8.24 20.26
CA ALA A 511 -8.57 -8.06 18.88
C ALA A 511 -8.67 -9.37 18.08
N ARG A 512 -8.19 -10.48 18.65
CA ARG A 512 -8.26 -11.83 18.04
C ARG A 512 -9.70 -12.31 17.81
N THR A 513 -10.58 -12.12 18.80
CA THR A 513 -11.98 -12.58 18.72
C THR A 513 -12.78 -11.79 17.70
N LEU A 514 -12.51 -10.49 17.59
CA LEU A 514 -13.11 -9.60 16.58
C LEU A 514 -12.46 -9.74 15.20
N GLY A 515 -11.27 -10.34 15.11
CA GLY A 515 -10.52 -10.49 13.86
C GLY A 515 -9.98 -9.16 13.33
N ILE A 516 -9.57 -8.26 14.22
CA ILE A 516 -9.01 -6.94 13.91
C ILE A 516 -7.58 -6.82 14.45
N ASP A 517 -6.81 -5.88 13.90
CA ASP A 517 -5.41 -5.70 14.29
C ASP A 517 -5.26 -5.12 15.71
N LEU A 518 -4.19 -5.50 16.40
CA LEU A 518 -3.78 -4.91 17.67
C LEU A 518 -2.61 -3.94 17.42
N LEU A 519 -2.84 -2.65 17.66
CA LEU A 519 -1.81 -1.62 17.60
C LEU A 519 -1.36 -1.29 19.02
N ARG A 520 -0.16 -1.69 19.40
CA ARG A 520 0.35 -1.52 20.78
C ARG A 520 1.43 -0.45 20.84
N PHE A 521 1.29 0.46 21.80
CA PHE A 521 2.25 1.51 22.11
C PHE A 521 2.54 1.53 23.62
N ASP A 522 3.82 1.50 23.98
CA ASP A 522 4.27 1.62 25.38
C ASP A 522 4.46 3.10 25.71
N MET A 523 3.66 3.63 26.65
CA MET A 523 3.70 5.05 27.01
C MET A 523 4.95 5.45 27.80
N SER A 524 5.72 4.49 28.30
CA SER A 524 7.06 4.75 28.86
C SER A 524 8.06 5.25 27.81
N GLU A 525 7.84 4.99 26.52
CA GLU A 525 8.66 5.58 25.44
C GLU A 525 8.28 7.05 25.15
N TYR A 526 7.12 7.49 25.64
CA TYR A 526 6.52 8.80 25.35
C TYR A 526 6.47 9.73 26.58
N MET A 527 7.40 9.54 27.51
CA MET A 527 7.53 10.36 28.73
C MET A 527 7.99 11.80 28.43
N GLU A 528 8.72 12.00 27.33
CA GLU A 528 9.32 13.28 26.98
C GLU A 528 8.55 13.97 25.85
N ARG A 529 8.49 15.31 25.90
CA ARG A 529 7.76 16.10 24.89
C ARG A 529 8.20 15.83 23.46
N HIS A 530 9.49 15.59 23.22
CA HIS A 530 10.03 15.38 21.88
C HIS A 530 9.70 13.99 21.30
N THR A 531 9.44 12.98 22.15
CA THR A 531 9.03 11.66 21.69
C THR A 531 7.54 11.62 21.33
N VAL A 532 6.71 12.49 21.92
CA VAL A 532 5.29 12.68 21.52
C VAL A 532 5.16 13.04 20.03
N SER A 533 6.07 13.87 19.51
CA SER A 533 6.12 14.21 18.08
C SER A 533 6.32 12.99 17.19
N ARG A 534 6.86 11.86 17.70
CA ARG A 534 6.94 10.62 16.90
C ARG A 534 5.59 9.95 16.73
N LEU A 535 4.62 10.15 17.64
CA LEU A 535 3.27 9.58 17.51
C LEU A 535 2.47 10.26 16.39
N ILE A 536 2.63 11.57 16.20
CA ILE A 536 1.83 12.40 15.28
C ILE A 536 2.64 13.02 14.13
N GLY A 537 3.94 12.77 14.06
CA GLY A 537 4.86 13.36 13.09
C GLY A 537 5.54 14.63 13.63
N ALA A 538 6.75 14.92 13.17
CA ALA A 538 7.45 16.14 13.58
C ALA A 538 6.83 17.38 12.91
N PRO A 539 6.82 18.56 13.56
CA PRO A 539 6.34 19.78 12.93
C PRO A 539 7.30 20.31 11.84
N PRO A 540 6.83 21.18 10.91
CA PRO A 540 7.66 21.76 9.87
C PRO A 540 8.94 22.40 10.41
N GLY A 541 10.08 22.02 9.83
CA GLY A 541 11.40 22.54 10.22
C GLY A 541 12.20 21.69 11.22
N TYR A 542 11.65 20.56 11.67
CA TYR A 542 12.35 19.59 12.52
C TYR A 542 12.80 18.35 11.73
N VAL A 543 13.87 17.69 12.20
CA VAL A 543 14.36 16.44 11.60
C VAL A 543 13.27 15.37 11.72
N GLY A 544 12.90 14.76 10.59
CA GLY A 544 11.81 13.78 10.53
C GLY A 544 10.43 14.37 10.17
N TYR A 545 10.36 15.65 9.75
CA TYR A 545 9.12 16.27 9.25
C TYR A 545 8.44 15.46 8.13
N ASP A 546 9.25 14.92 7.21
CA ASP A 546 8.73 14.11 6.09
C ASP A 546 8.29 12.68 6.53
N GLN A 547 8.52 12.30 7.78
CA GLN A 547 8.06 11.01 8.34
C GLN A 547 6.71 11.22 9.04
N GLY A 548 5.71 10.43 8.65
CA GLY A 548 4.39 10.42 9.28
C GLY A 548 4.45 9.99 10.75
N GLY A 549 3.39 10.29 11.50
CA GLY A 549 3.28 9.88 12.90
C GLY A 549 3.09 8.38 13.04
N LEU A 550 3.76 7.74 14.00
CA LEU A 550 3.64 6.31 14.25
C LEU A 550 2.20 5.88 14.55
N LEU A 551 1.47 6.65 15.35
CA LEU A 551 0.08 6.34 15.70
C LEU A 551 -0.85 6.64 14.51
N THR A 552 -0.70 7.81 13.89
CA THR A 552 -1.55 8.21 12.76
C THR A 552 -1.37 7.27 11.58
N ASP A 553 -0.13 6.91 11.23
CA ASP A 553 0.16 5.99 10.12
C ASP A 553 -0.30 4.57 10.42
N ALA A 554 -0.19 4.10 11.67
CA ALA A 554 -0.67 2.78 12.05
C ALA A 554 -2.19 2.66 11.93
N VAL A 555 -2.93 3.70 12.35
CA VAL A 555 -4.40 3.75 12.25
C VAL A 555 -4.86 3.96 10.81
N ILE A 556 -4.17 4.79 10.02
CA ILE A 556 -4.41 4.92 8.58
C ILE A 556 -4.25 3.56 7.88
N LYS A 557 -3.17 2.82 8.19
CA LYS A 557 -2.94 1.48 7.62
C LYS A 557 -3.96 0.43 8.05
N ASN A 558 -4.42 0.52 9.30
CA ASN A 558 -5.33 -0.42 9.95
C ASN A 558 -6.48 0.33 10.68
N PRO A 559 -7.48 0.87 9.94
CA PRO A 559 -8.53 1.72 10.53
C PRO A 559 -9.46 0.97 11.47
N HIS A 560 -9.54 -0.35 11.33
CA HIS A 560 -10.28 -1.25 12.22
C HIS A 560 -9.28 -1.99 13.09
N SER A 561 -9.04 -1.45 14.28
CA SER A 561 -8.03 -1.99 15.18
C SER A 561 -8.40 -1.74 16.64
N VAL A 562 -7.75 -2.50 17.52
CA VAL A 562 -7.68 -2.18 18.94
C VAL A 562 -6.36 -1.43 19.16
N VAL A 563 -6.44 -0.17 19.58
CA VAL A 563 -5.26 0.62 19.95
C VAL A 563 -5.04 0.49 21.44
N LEU A 564 -3.93 -0.14 21.82
CA LEU A 564 -3.50 -0.33 23.19
C LEU A 564 -2.40 0.66 23.55
N LEU A 565 -2.67 1.54 24.50
CA LEU A 565 -1.72 2.47 25.11
C LEU A 565 -1.37 1.95 26.52
N ASP A 566 -0.23 1.27 26.63
CA ASP A 566 0.20 0.62 27.88
C ASP A 566 0.83 1.64 28.83
N GLU A 567 0.51 1.57 30.13
CA GLU A 567 1.06 2.43 31.20
C GLU A 567 0.85 3.94 30.96
N ILE A 568 -0.38 4.34 30.63
CA ILE A 568 -0.71 5.72 30.24
C ILE A 568 -0.33 6.79 31.28
N GLU A 569 -0.24 6.43 32.56
CA GLU A 569 0.22 7.34 33.62
C GLU A 569 1.68 7.81 33.47
N LYS A 570 2.48 7.12 32.64
CA LYS A 570 3.87 7.50 32.35
C LYS A 570 3.98 8.49 31.20
N ALA A 571 2.94 8.63 30.38
CA ALA A 571 2.96 9.49 29.21
C ALA A 571 3.16 10.96 29.56
N HIS A 572 3.80 11.71 28.66
CA HIS A 572 3.83 13.16 28.75
C HIS A 572 2.40 13.75 28.66
N PRO A 573 2.08 14.86 29.36
CA PRO A 573 0.77 15.51 29.33
C PRO A 573 0.22 15.81 27.93
N ASP A 574 1.10 16.13 26.97
CA ASP A 574 0.71 16.40 25.57
C ASP A 574 0.02 15.19 24.91
N VAL A 575 0.32 13.95 25.32
CA VAL A 575 -0.36 12.75 24.80
C VAL A 575 -1.85 12.78 25.17
N PHE A 576 -2.20 13.19 26.39
CA PHE A 576 -3.59 13.27 26.84
C PHE A 576 -4.41 14.25 25.99
N ASN A 577 -3.81 15.37 25.57
CA ASN A 577 -4.47 16.33 24.70
C ASN A 577 -4.82 15.73 23.33
N LEU A 578 -3.92 14.92 22.77
CA LEU A 578 -4.16 14.19 21.52
C LEU A 578 -5.29 13.17 21.69
N LEU A 579 -5.31 12.45 22.82
CA LEU A 579 -6.36 11.46 23.10
C LEU A 579 -7.73 12.11 23.32
N LEU A 580 -7.80 13.30 23.93
CA LEU A 580 -9.04 14.06 24.03
C LEU A 580 -9.62 14.36 22.64
N GLN A 581 -8.78 14.77 21.68
CA GLN A 581 -9.21 15.01 20.30
C GLN A 581 -9.75 13.73 19.64
N VAL A 582 -9.07 12.60 19.85
CA VAL A 582 -9.47 11.29 19.33
C VAL A 582 -10.81 10.85 19.92
N MET A 583 -11.00 10.94 21.24
CA MET A 583 -12.23 10.49 21.91
C MET A 583 -13.45 11.37 21.58
N ASP A 584 -13.23 12.62 21.17
CA ASP A 584 -14.29 13.57 20.84
C ASP A 584 -14.76 13.52 19.40
N ASN A 585 -13.79 13.52 18.49
CA ASN A 585 -14.03 13.72 17.06
C ASN A 585 -13.71 12.47 16.24
N GLY A 586 -13.25 11.40 16.89
CA GLY A 586 -12.91 10.15 16.22
C GLY A 586 -11.84 10.34 15.16
N THR A 587 -11.07 11.43 15.20
CA THR A 587 -10.08 11.80 14.18
C THR A 587 -8.89 12.48 14.81
N LEU A 588 -7.70 12.18 14.29
CA LEU A 588 -6.45 12.82 14.68
C LEU A 588 -5.76 13.36 13.43
N THR A 589 -5.42 14.65 13.45
CA THR A 589 -4.68 15.26 12.34
C THR A 589 -3.20 15.27 12.70
N ASP A 590 -2.37 14.73 11.82
CA ASP A 590 -0.91 14.75 11.94
C ASP A 590 -0.36 16.16 11.63
N ASN A 591 0.93 16.37 11.86
CA ASN A 591 1.57 17.67 11.59
C ASN A 591 1.72 17.99 10.09
N ASN A 592 1.50 17.02 9.21
CA ASN A 592 1.50 17.16 7.76
C ASN A 592 0.09 17.43 7.19
N GLY A 593 -0.93 17.52 8.04
CA GLY A 593 -2.32 17.77 7.67
C GLY A 593 -3.10 16.52 7.26
N ARG A 594 -2.51 15.32 7.36
CA ARG A 594 -3.20 14.05 7.11
C ARG A 594 -4.09 13.71 8.30
N LYS A 595 -5.29 13.21 8.03
CA LYS A 595 -6.26 12.82 9.07
C LYS A 595 -6.31 11.30 9.21
N ALA A 596 -6.03 10.81 10.40
CA ALA A 596 -6.28 9.43 10.80
C ALA A 596 -7.69 9.31 11.41
N ASP A 597 -8.45 8.30 10.99
CA ASP A 597 -9.83 8.05 11.43
C ASP A 597 -9.87 6.94 12.49
N PHE A 598 -10.34 7.30 13.68
CA PHE A 598 -10.47 6.43 14.86
C PHE A 598 -11.90 5.96 15.11
N ARG A 599 -12.89 6.32 14.28
CA ARG A 599 -14.30 5.94 14.50
C ARG A 599 -14.53 4.42 14.56
N ASN A 600 -13.65 3.65 13.90
CA ASN A 600 -13.69 2.19 13.90
C ASN A 600 -12.66 1.54 14.83
N VAL A 601 -12.02 2.35 15.70
CA VAL A 601 -10.99 1.90 16.64
C VAL A 601 -11.60 1.67 18.02
N ILE A 602 -11.15 0.61 18.69
CA ILE A 602 -11.35 0.42 20.14
C ILE A 602 -10.10 0.92 20.84
N LEU A 603 -10.21 2.01 21.59
CA LEU A 603 -9.11 2.63 22.31
C LEU A 603 -9.04 2.06 23.73
N VAL A 604 -7.96 1.36 24.06
CA VAL A 604 -7.70 0.80 25.38
C VAL A 604 -6.44 1.41 25.97
N MET A 605 -6.56 1.98 27.16
CA MET A 605 -5.44 2.50 27.93
C MET A 605 -5.28 1.66 29.19
N THR A 606 -4.07 1.26 29.56
CA THR A 606 -3.82 0.54 30.82
C THR A 606 -3.15 1.46 31.82
N THR A 607 -3.47 1.28 33.09
CA THR A 607 -2.79 1.99 34.18
C THR A 607 -2.58 1.11 35.40
N ASN A 608 -1.49 1.35 36.11
CA ASN A 608 -1.21 0.76 37.43
C ASN A 608 -1.51 1.74 38.57
N ALA A 609 -2.16 2.88 38.29
CA ALA A 609 -2.58 3.84 39.33
C ALA A 609 -3.58 3.20 40.32
N GLY A 610 -3.43 3.50 41.61
CA GLY A 610 -4.30 3.01 42.68
C GLY A 610 -3.98 1.62 43.22
N VAL A 611 -2.94 0.94 42.70
CA VAL A 611 -2.56 -0.42 43.14
C VAL A 611 -1.98 -0.42 44.55
N THR A 612 -1.21 0.60 44.91
CA THR A 612 -0.62 0.75 46.25
C THR A 612 -1.67 0.87 47.36
N GLU A 613 -2.81 1.48 47.05
CA GLU A 613 -3.92 1.71 47.97
C GLU A 613 -4.68 0.41 48.24
N THR A 614 -4.88 -0.42 47.20
CA THR A 614 -5.53 -1.74 47.34
C THR A 614 -4.69 -2.80 48.06
N THR A 615 -3.38 -2.60 48.16
CA THR A 615 -2.45 -3.55 48.79
C THR A 615 -2.10 -3.18 50.23
N ARG A 616 -2.51 -2.00 50.72
CA ARG A 616 -2.33 -1.63 52.14
C ARG A 616 -3.09 -2.61 53.02
N LYS A 617 -2.37 -3.23 53.96
CA LYS A 617 -2.99 -4.03 55.01
C LYS A 617 -3.76 -3.10 55.95
N SER A 618 -5.04 -3.37 56.15
CA SER A 618 -5.85 -2.73 57.19
C SER A 618 -5.17 -2.90 58.55
N ILE A 619 -4.81 -1.79 59.21
CA ILE A 619 -4.30 -1.80 60.58
C ILE A 619 -5.52 -1.94 61.51
N GLY A 620 -5.90 -3.19 61.82
CA GLY A 620 -7.02 -3.52 62.70
C GLY A 620 -7.64 -4.91 62.44
N LEU A 621 -8.48 -5.39 63.36
CA LEU A 621 -9.20 -6.68 63.29
C LEU A 621 -10.35 -6.72 62.27
N ILE A 622 -10.61 -5.62 61.56
CA ILE A 622 -11.68 -5.50 60.57
C ILE A 622 -11.04 -5.27 59.20
N GLN A 623 -11.28 -6.17 58.27
CA GLN A 623 -10.87 -6.06 56.87
C GLN A 623 -11.71 -4.94 56.23
N GLN A 624 -11.10 -3.80 55.97
CA GLN A 624 -11.76 -2.68 55.30
C GLN A 624 -11.63 -2.83 53.78
N ASP A 625 -12.71 -2.52 53.06
CA ASP A 625 -12.71 -2.45 51.60
C ASP A 625 -12.02 -1.16 51.16
N HIS A 626 -10.83 -1.30 50.57
CA HIS A 626 -9.97 -0.19 50.11
C HIS A 626 -10.23 0.19 48.63
N SER A 627 -11.28 -0.34 47.99
CA SER A 627 -11.67 0.01 46.61
C SER A 627 -11.98 1.51 46.44
N HIS A 628 -12.55 2.16 47.46
CA HIS A 628 -12.82 3.59 47.47
C HIS A 628 -11.54 4.46 47.37
N ASP A 629 -10.42 4.01 47.93
CA ASP A 629 -9.15 4.73 47.91
C ASP A 629 -8.47 4.64 46.54
N ALA A 630 -8.61 3.50 45.84
CA ALA A 630 -8.04 3.31 44.52
C ALA A 630 -8.68 4.22 43.45
N MET A 631 -10.01 4.40 43.52
CA MET A 631 -10.71 5.31 42.63
C MET A 631 -10.38 6.78 42.91
N ALA A 632 -10.05 7.14 44.15
CA ALA A 632 -9.57 8.47 44.49
C ALA A 632 -8.21 8.76 43.84
N GLU A 633 -7.32 7.77 43.79
CA GLU A 633 -6.03 7.90 43.12
C GLU A 633 -6.17 8.05 41.59
N ILE A 634 -7.05 7.27 40.95
CA ILE A 634 -7.39 7.45 39.54
C ILE A 634 -7.90 8.88 39.28
N LYS A 635 -8.76 9.40 40.16
CA LYS A 635 -9.27 10.79 40.04
C LYS A 635 -8.19 11.85 40.21
N ARG A 636 -7.08 11.53 40.87
CA ARG A 636 -5.93 12.42 41.06
C ARG A 636 -5.01 12.41 39.84
N VAL A 637 -4.70 11.23 39.31
CA VAL A 637 -3.81 11.06 38.14
C VAL A 637 -4.49 11.55 36.87
N PHE A 638 -5.77 11.21 36.67
CA PHE A 638 -6.51 11.53 35.46
C PHE A 638 -7.51 12.66 35.71
N THR A 639 -7.39 13.73 34.91
CA THR A 639 -8.25 14.90 35.04
C THR A 639 -9.72 14.55 34.83
N PRO A 640 -10.66 15.31 35.43
CA PRO A 640 -12.09 15.13 35.17
C PRO A 640 -12.44 15.20 33.67
N GLU A 641 -11.76 16.09 32.93
CA GLU A 641 -11.92 16.25 31.50
C GLU A 641 -11.62 14.95 30.75
N PHE A 642 -10.47 14.33 31.01
CA PHE A 642 -10.10 13.05 30.39
C PHE A 642 -11.06 11.93 30.77
N ARG A 643 -11.41 11.81 32.05
CA ARG A 643 -12.29 10.74 32.54
C ARG A 643 -13.69 10.80 31.96
N ASN A 644 -14.23 12.00 31.73
CA ASN A 644 -15.57 12.18 31.15
C ASN A 644 -15.65 11.84 29.66
N ARG A 645 -14.51 11.62 28.99
CA ARG A 645 -14.47 11.16 27.58
C ARG A 645 -14.39 9.64 27.44
N LEU A 646 -14.09 8.93 28.53
CA LEU A 646 -14.03 7.48 28.54
C LEU A 646 -15.46 6.91 28.57
N ASP A 647 -15.68 5.84 27.82
CA ASP A 647 -16.92 5.07 27.88
C ASP A 647 -16.96 4.20 29.15
N GLY A 648 -15.79 3.82 29.67
CA GLY A 648 -15.68 3.09 30.93
C GLY A 648 -14.28 3.12 31.55
N ILE A 649 -14.24 3.23 32.88
CA ILE A 649 -13.06 2.92 33.68
C ILE A 649 -13.28 1.51 34.25
N ILE A 650 -12.52 0.54 33.75
CA ILE A 650 -12.69 -0.87 34.06
C ILE A 650 -11.62 -1.29 35.06
N TRP A 651 -12.06 -1.76 36.23
CA TRP A 651 -11.18 -2.20 37.30
C TRP A 651 -10.90 -3.69 37.20
N PHE A 652 -9.63 -4.07 37.27
CA PHE A 652 -9.14 -5.44 37.26
C PHE A 652 -8.67 -5.84 38.65
N ASN A 653 -9.25 -6.93 39.16
CA ASN A 653 -8.99 -7.42 40.50
C ASN A 653 -7.71 -8.25 40.55
N HIS A 654 -7.17 -8.43 41.76
CA HIS A 654 -6.09 -9.40 41.98
C HIS A 654 -6.60 -10.81 41.66
N LEU A 655 -5.73 -11.64 41.10
CA LEU A 655 -6.07 -13.03 40.78
C LEU A 655 -6.08 -13.86 42.06
N GLU A 656 -7.16 -14.61 42.27
CA GLU A 656 -7.27 -15.62 43.32
C GLU A 656 -6.44 -16.86 42.96
N LYS A 657 -6.05 -17.65 43.96
CA LYS A 657 -5.19 -18.83 43.75
C LYS A 657 -5.82 -19.83 42.78
N GLU A 658 -7.14 -20.00 42.84
CA GLU A 658 -7.92 -20.86 41.94
C GLU A 658 -7.81 -20.42 40.47
N VAL A 659 -7.87 -19.11 40.24
CA VAL A 659 -7.72 -18.51 38.91
C VAL A 659 -6.30 -18.72 38.37
N ILE A 660 -5.28 -18.63 39.24
CA ILE A 660 -3.90 -18.90 38.84
C ILE A 660 -3.72 -20.34 38.37
N SER A 661 -4.35 -21.32 39.02
CA SER A 661 -4.32 -22.72 38.56
C SER A 661 -4.89 -22.86 37.14
N GLN A 662 -5.98 -22.15 36.81
CA GLN A 662 -6.53 -22.13 35.45
C GLN A 662 -5.57 -21.48 34.44
N VAL A 663 -4.80 -20.46 34.86
CA VAL A 663 -3.75 -19.87 34.02
C VAL A 663 -2.63 -20.88 33.74
N VAL A 664 -2.24 -21.69 34.72
CA VAL A 664 -1.28 -22.80 34.53
C VAL A 664 -1.84 -23.79 33.50
N ASP A 665 -3.10 -24.18 33.62
CA ASP A 665 -3.76 -25.08 32.67
C ASP A 665 -3.72 -24.55 31.24
N LYS A 666 -3.98 -23.25 31.05
CA LYS A 666 -3.84 -22.62 29.73
C LYS A 666 -2.44 -22.79 29.16
N PHE A 667 -1.39 -22.54 29.93
CA PHE A 667 -0.01 -22.73 29.48
C PHE A 667 0.33 -24.20 29.18
N ILE A 668 -0.21 -25.14 29.96
CA ILE A 668 -0.05 -26.58 29.72
C ILE A 668 -0.73 -26.97 28.41
N VAL A 669 -1.96 -26.50 28.15
CA VAL A 669 -2.68 -26.76 26.89
C VAL A 669 -1.95 -26.15 25.69
N GLU A 670 -1.45 -24.92 25.81
CA GLU A 670 -0.63 -24.29 24.76
C GLU A 670 0.65 -25.08 24.47
N LEU A 671 1.29 -25.64 25.50
CA LEU A 671 2.44 -26.51 25.35
C LEU A 671 2.05 -27.87 24.73
N GLN A 672 0.93 -28.46 25.14
CA GLN A 672 0.41 -29.71 24.56
C GLN A 672 0.18 -29.56 23.06
N ALA A 673 -0.45 -28.47 22.62
CA ALA A 673 -0.65 -28.20 21.19
C ALA A 673 0.67 -28.11 20.40
N GLN A 674 1.77 -27.68 21.02
CA GLN A 674 3.10 -27.69 20.41
C GLN A 674 3.71 -29.10 20.36
N LEU A 675 3.42 -29.94 21.34
CA LEU A 675 3.87 -31.33 21.44
C LEU A 675 3.09 -32.27 20.51
N ASP A 676 1.80 -32.01 20.29
CA ASP A 676 0.94 -32.78 19.38
C ASP A 676 1.50 -32.83 17.95
N ALA A 677 2.07 -31.71 17.48
CA ALA A 677 2.73 -31.63 16.17
C ALA A 677 3.96 -32.57 16.05
N ARG A 678 4.47 -33.07 17.19
CA ARG A 678 5.59 -34.01 17.29
C ARG A 678 5.15 -35.39 17.78
N GLY A 679 3.84 -35.65 17.88
CA GLY A 679 3.32 -36.94 18.36
C GLY A 679 3.60 -37.22 19.84
N VAL A 680 3.70 -36.18 20.68
CA VAL A 680 3.97 -36.33 22.12
C VAL A 680 2.76 -35.92 22.95
N SER A 681 2.29 -36.80 23.83
CA SER A 681 1.24 -36.49 24.83
C SER A 681 1.83 -36.20 26.20
N MET A 682 1.40 -35.11 26.85
CA MET A 682 1.83 -34.73 28.19
C MET A 682 0.67 -34.83 29.19
N GLU A 683 0.92 -35.52 30.29
CA GLU A 683 0.03 -35.56 31.46
C GLU A 683 0.71 -34.86 32.64
N VAL A 684 0.05 -33.87 33.23
CA VAL A 684 0.56 -33.12 34.39
C VAL A 684 -0.35 -33.41 35.60
N THR A 685 0.23 -33.89 36.69
CA THR A 685 -0.54 -34.18 37.92
C THR A 685 -1.02 -32.90 38.60
N ASP A 686 -2.11 -32.99 39.37
CA ASP A 686 -2.65 -31.86 40.13
C ASP A 686 -1.61 -31.24 41.09
N ARG A 687 -0.74 -32.07 41.68
CA ARG A 687 0.34 -31.62 42.58
C ARG A 687 1.38 -30.79 41.83
N ALA A 688 1.78 -31.22 40.63
CA ALA A 688 2.69 -30.45 39.78
C ALA A 688 2.05 -29.12 39.34
N ARG A 689 0.74 -29.13 39.02
CA ARG A 689 -0.02 -27.92 38.68
C ARG A 689 -0.05 -26.92 39.83
N GLU A 690 -0.42 -27.36 41.03
CA GLU A 690 -0.46 -26.51 42.23
C GLU A 690 0.92 -25.93 42.56
N TRP A 691 1.98 -26.73 42.43
CA TRP A 691 3.35 -26.26 42.65
C TRP A 691 3.76 -25.17 41.66
N MET A 692 3.41 -25.31 40.38
CA MET A 692 3.65 -24.28 39.37
C MET A 692 2.82 -23.03 39.64
N ALA A 693 1.57 -23.19 40.08
CA ALA A 693 0.72 -22.07 40.50
C ALA A 693 1.37 -21.29 41.66
N ASP A 694 1.86 -21.99 42.68
CA ASP A 694 2.49 -21.37 43.86
C ASP A 694 3.84 -20.69 43.53
N LYS A 695 4.66 -21.28 42.65
CA LYS A 695 5.93 -20.65 42.23
C LYS A 695 5.75 -19.52 41.21
N GLY A 696 4.71 -19.60 40.38
CA GLY A 696 4.43 -18.63 39.32
C GLY A 696 3.56 -17.46 39.77
N TYR A 697 3.02 -17.50 40.99
CA TYR A 697 2.19 -16.43 41.54
C TYR A 697 2.99 -15.49 42.45
N ASP A 698 2.90 -14.21 42.14
CA ASP A 698 3.36 -13.14 43.02
C ASP A 698 2.22 -12.14 43.18
N LYS A 699 1.86 -11.79 44.43
CA LYS A 699 0.72 -10.89 44.68
C LYS A 699 0.91 -9.49 44.07
N ALA A 700 2.14 -9.01 43.94
CA ALA A 700 2.46 -7.72 43.32
C ALA A 700 2.60 -7.81 41.80
N MET A 701 3.11 -8.92 41.27
CA MET A 701 3.34 -9.12 39.82
C MET A 701 2.28 -9.97 39.10
N GLY A 702 1.27 -10.47 39.80
CA GLY A 702 0.22 -11.34 39.27
C GLY A 702 0.79 -12.64 38.68
N ALA A 703 0.26 -13.04 37.52
CA ALA A 703 0.71 -14.23 36.79
C ALA A 703 1.93 -13.97 35.87
N ARG A 704 2.56 -12.80 35.94
CA ARG A 704 3.69 -12.44 35.05
C ARG A 704 4.89 -13.39 35.15
N PRO A 705 5.28 -13.90 36.34
CA PRO A 705 6.35 -14.90 36.46
C PRO A 705 6.00 -16.27 35.87
N MET A 706 4.71 -16.57 35.65
CA MET A 706 4.23 -17.90 35.27
C MET A 706 4.87 -18.43 33.99
N ALA A 707 4.97 -17.60 32.95
CA ALA A 707 5.57 -17.99 31.68
C ALA A 707 7.03 -18.44 31.85
N ARG A 708 7.77 -17.80 32.77
CA ARG A 708 9.15 -18.17 33.09
C ARG A 708 9.20 -19.48 33.87
N VAL A 709 8.31 -19.68 34.84
CA VAL A 709 8.23 -20.94 35.59
C VAL A 709 7.92 -22.10 34.65
N ILE A 710 6.93 -21.97 33.76
CA ILE A 710 6.62 -22.99 32.76
C ILE A 710 7.80 -23.21 31.80
N GLN A 711 8.47 -22.15 31.36
CA GLN A 711 9.61 -22.27 30.46
C GLN A 711 10.79 -23.01 31.12
N ASP A 712 11.14 -22.63 32.35
CA ASP A 712 12.28 -23.19 33.09
C ASP A 712 11.99 -24.59 33.62
N SER A 713 10.78 -24.80 34.14
CA SER A 713 10.40 -26.04 34.82
C SER A 713 9.80 -27.10 33.90
N LEU A 714 9.13 -26.76 32.79
CA LEU A 714 8.55 -27.72 31.84
C LEU A 714 9.26 -27.72 30.47
N LYS A 715 9.30 -26.57 29.80
CA LYS A 715 9.72 -26.53 28.38
C LYS A 715 11.19 -26.90 28.19
N LYS A 716 12.09 -26.44 29.06
CA LYS A 716 13.53 -26.74 28.97
C LYS A 716 13.83 -28.24 29.12
N PRO A 717 13.33 -28.95 30.15
CA PRO A 717 13.47 -30.40 30.23
C PRO A 717 12.94 -31.14 28.99
N LEU A 718 11.73 -30.78 28.54
CA LEU A 718 11.10 -31.40 27.37
C LEU A 718 11.87 -31.15 26.07
N ALA A 719 12.43 -29.96 25.90
CA ALA A 719 13.19 -29.62 24.69
C ALA A 719 14.44 -30.50 24.52
N ASN A 720 15.09 -30.89 25.61
CA ASN A 720 16.25 -31.77 25.56
C ASN A 720 15.84 -33.18 25.10
N GLU A 721 14.75 -33.71 25.66
CA GLU A 721 14.25 -35.04 25.32
C GLU A 721 13.67 -35.12 23.90
N LEU A 722 13.02 -34.06 23.42
CA LEU A 722 12.52 -33.97 22.05
C LEU A 722 13.61 -33.91 20.98
N LEU A 723 14.83 -33.47 21.34
CA LEU A 723 15.94 -33.33 20.41
C LEU A 723 16.91 -34.52 20.47
N PHE A 724 17.15 -35.05 21.67
CA PHE A 724 18.24 -35.99 21.91
C PHE A 724 17.84 -37.22 22.75
N GLY A 725 16.60 -37.29 23.23
CA GLY A 725 16.18 -38.27 24.22
C GLY A 725 15.04 -39.16 23.78
N GLU A 726 14.22 -39.61 24.72
CA GLU A 726 13.25 -40.69 24.51
C GLU A 726 12.02 -40.27 23.68
N LEU A 727 11.82 -38.96 23.51
CA LEU A 727 10.67 -38.38 22.80
C LEU A 727 10.97 -37.98 21.34
N VAL A 728 12.14 -38.32 20.80
CA VAL A 728 12.56 -37.94 19.43
C VAL A 728 11.58 -38.45 18.36
N ASN A 729 10.99 -39.63 18.57
CA ASN A 729 10.06 -40.25 17.64
C ASN A 729 8.59 -40.16 18.10
N GLY A 730 8.26 -39.29 19.07
CA GLY A 730 6.96 -39.29 19.73
C GLY A 730 6.93 -40.16 20.99
N GLY A 731 5.81 -40.14 21.71
CA GLY A 731 5.65 -40.86 22.99
C GLY A 731 4.75 -40.14 23.99
N SER A 732 4.88 -40.48 25.27
CA SER A 732 4.16 -39.78 26.35
C SER A 732 5.09 -39.36 27.48
N VAL A 733 4.76 -38.23 28.11
CA VAL A 733 5.46 -37.72 29.28
C VAL A 733 4.46 -37.48 30.40
N ARG A 734 4.75 -38.04 31.58
CA ARG A 734 4.03 -37.76 32.80
C ARG A 734 4.89 -36.88 33.71
N VAL A 735 4.34 -35.75 34.11
CA VAL A 735 4.99 -34.78 35.01
C VAL A 735 4.35 -34.84 36.38
N ASP A 736 5.14 -35.18 37.40
CA ASP A 736 4.70 -35.23 38.80
C ASP A 736 5.62 -34.40 39.70
N LEU A 737 5.23 -34.23 40.98
CA LEU A 737 6.02 -33.51 41.98
C LEU A 737 6.64 -34.49 42.98
N ILE A 738 7.97 -34.57 43.00
CA ILE A 738 8.74 -35.39 43.95
C ILE A 738 9.81 -34.52 44.62
N ASN A 739 9.85 -34.53 45.96
CA ASN A 739 10.84 -33.78 46.75
C ASN A 739 10.93 -32.27 46.38
N ASP A 740 9.78 -31.63 46.15
CA ASP A 740 9.67 -30.21 45.79
C ASP A 740 10.34 -29.83 44.45
N GLN A 741 10.52 -30.83 43.57
CA GLN A 741 11.00 -30.70 42.20
C GLN A 741 10.07 -31.45 41.24
N LEU A 742 9.93 -30.94 40.02
CA LEU A 742 9.18 -31.64 38.98
C LEU A 742 9.99 -32.85 38.48
N ASP A 743 9.36 -34.01 38.55
CA ASP A 743 9.86 -35.28 38.03
C ASP A 743 9.19 -35.58 36.69
N PHE A 744 9.97 -36.08 35.73
CA PHE A 744 9.50 -36.37 34.38
C PHE A 744 9.69 -37.84 34.07
N GLN A 745 8.57 -38.52 33.81
CA GLN A 745 8.57 -39.91 33.38
C GLN A 745 8.25 -39.95 31.89
N PHE A 746 9.26 -40.30 31.10
CA PHE A 746 9.14 -40.42 29.65
C PHE A 746 8.81 -41.86 29.27
N SER A 747 8.06 -42.02 28.19
CA SER A 747 7.74 -43.31 27.59
C SER A 747 7.72 -43.15 26.09
N SER A 748 8.51 -43.97 25.40
CA SER A 748 8.62 -43.90 23.94
C SER A 748 7.40 -44.51 23.26
N GLU A 749 7.14 -44.13 22.00
CA GLU A 749 6.04 -44.69 21.20
C GLU A 749 6.12 -46.23 21.05
N MET A 750 7.31 -46.84 21.20
CA MET A 750 7.49 -48.30 21.19
C MET A 750 7.05 -49.00 22.50
N GLU A 751 7.02 -48.29 23.62
CA GLU A 751 6.57 -48.82 24.92
C GLU A 751 5.09 -48.53 25.20
N ALA A 752 4.55 -47.42 24.68
CA ALA A 752 3.14 -47.04 24.87
C ALA A 752 2.13 -47.91 24.08
N ALA A 753 2.62 -48.77 23.17
CA ALA A 753 1.81 -49.70 22.37
C ALA A 753 1.64 -51.10 23.00
N HIS A 754 2.21 -51.33 24.19
CA HIS A 754 2.06 -52.55 25.01
C HIS A 754 1.34 -52.23 26.32
#